data_AF-A0A450UEH7-F1
#
_entry.id   AF-A0A450UEH7-F1
#
_cell.length_a   1.000
_cell.length_b   1.000
_cell.length_c   1.000
_cell.angle_alpha   90.00
_cell.angle_beta   90.00
_cell.angle_gamma   90.00
#
_symmetry.space_group_name_H-M   'P 1'
#
loop_
_entity.id
_entity.type
_entity.pdbx_description
1 polymer ?
#
loop_
_entity_poly.entity_id
_entity_poly.type
_entity_poly.pdbx_seq_one_letter_code
_entity_poly.pdbx_strand_id
1 'polypeptide(L)'
;MSEVTFISSKWLSPLLKKLIPLDRKRSVGLRGKIAQELDALSDTFGPVLDLVSCYVEPFCQDHSPTDDPKDRRPISHIRAPVFSTINTFLKGDSSRFTDSSRRMFVLSDPGMGKTSLLMMIKLTHLAGFWPQGYDCLLLKLGKDTLDVVWQHSDKTNTVLLLDALDEDPLALGNVEKRLLEILEAAGDYYRVIVSCRTRSLFSAATYPSDYPGEIRIGDHACLLAFLNTFDYEQVVDYLTKRFPHHLCDILVHCSDSLRREARHLVDEMGAQCFSPLLLAHIDDIMAVWLRKSDPYSLYLALFHGWIAREEARLYKLRRKKLGNPLDRRDLWTLFTTIAVFLQRRGEHSLSRAALYQLENDFSPPVANLDSLAYFDTGDRSLLNRNTAGDFRFIHCSIQEFLVAHSILIGQTDIIGDAIPVTDQILMFLKAANVMDLDLPKRLNSTQPLTPTPGFHFYDRMKDGSRGPAMQPIPAGEFLMGSPEGEGDKNEHPQHRVRIMAPFALGTWPVTFEEYDIFCTATGRKKPHDQGWGRKRHPVINVSWQDALDYCAWLSEKTGHHYRLPSEAEWEYAARAGTRTRYWWGDEFDDGSSGAHRANCDVDGSVSDVRQTSLVGSFPPNPFGLYDTAGNVREWTADCWHDNYQNAPSDGSIWMKEDLGDCGQRVVRGGSWNNGPQELRSASRGRYYTSDVTYTLLGFRLAREL
;
A
#
# COMPACT_ATOMS: atom_id res chain seq x y z
N MET A 1 -8.01 36.81 35.95
CA MET A 1 -8.96 35.69 35.79
C MET A 1 -8.19 34.59 35.09
N SER A 2 -8.07 33.40 35.68
CA SER A 2 -7.34 32.29 35.08
C SER A 2 -7.85 32.01 33.67
N GLU A 3 -6.97 31.93 32.68
CA GLU A 3 -7.36 31.57 31.30
C GLU A 3 -8.23 30.30 31.33
N VAL A 4 -9.47 30.43 30.84
CA VAL A 4 -10.39 29.31 30.68
C VAL A 4 -9.71 28.30 29.77
N THR A 5 -9.49 27.09 30.23
CA THR A 5 -8.82 26.02 29.48
C THR A 5 -9.83 24.89 29.30
N PHE A 6 -9.94 24.32 28.10
CA PHE A 6 -10.81 23.18 27.82
C PHE A 6 -10.13 21.84 28.09
N ILE A 7 -8.81 21.77 27.84
CA ILE A 7 -8.00 20.56 28.04
C ILE A 7 -6.56 20.89 28.45
N SER A 8 -5.94 20.08 29.33
CA SER A 8 -4.55 20.25 29.75
C SER A 8 -3.90 18.94 30.14
N SER A 9 -2.63 18.74 29.79
CA SER A 9 -1.82 17.60 30.24
C SER A 9 -1.62 17.57 31.76
N LYS A 10 -1.72 18.72 32.44
CA LYS A 10 -1.69 18.81 33.91
C LYS A 10 -2.85 18.06 34.58
N TRP A 11 -3.92 17.77 33.84
CA TRP A 11 -5.11 17.11 34.38
C TRP A 11 -5.07 15.59 34.31
N LEU A 12 -4.06 14.96 33.70
CA LEU A 12 -3.96 13.51 33.57
C LEU A 12 -4.04 12.79 34.93
N SER A 13 -3.18 13.15 35.89
CA SER A 13 -3.19 12.53 37.23
C SER A 13 -4.47 12.83 38.03
N PRO A 14 -4.99 14.08 38.07
CA PRO A 14 -6.30 14.37 38.66
C PRO A 14 -7.47 13.62 38.01
N LEU A 15 -7.46 13.47 36.69
CA LEU A 15 -8.47 12.76 35.91
C LEU A 15 -8.49 11.28 36.27
N LEU A 16 -7.32 10.63 36.29
CA LEU A 16 -7.19 9.24 36.71
C LEU A 16 -7.77 9.01 38.11
N LYS A 17 -7.46 9.89 39.08
CA LYS A 17 -7.99 9.82 40.45
C LYS A 17 -9.52 9.95 40.51
N LYS A 18 -10.14 10.76 39.65
CA LYS A 18 -11.60 10.91 39.58
C LYS A 18 -12.29 9.71 38.91
N LEU A 19 -11.65 9.09 37.92
CA LEU A 19 -12.25 8.00 37.15
C LEU A 19 -12.14 6.64 37.86
N ILE A 20 -11.08 6.37 38.62
CA ILE A 20 -10.89 5.10 39.35
C ILE A 20 -12.11 4.69 40.22
N PRO A 21 -12.69 5.59 41.05
CA PRO A 21 -13.87 5.25 41.86
C PRO A 21 -15.13 5.01 41.03
N LEU A 22 -15.26 5.64 39.86
CA LEU A 22 -16.41 5.49 38.98
C LEU A 22 -16.38 4.13 38.28
N ASP A 23 -15.20 3.67 37.87
CA ASP A 23 -15.02 2.36 37.25
C ASP A 23 -15.14 1.20 38.27
N ARG A 24 -14.62 1.36 39.49
CA ARG A 24 -14.74 0.33 40.56
C ARG A 24 -16.17 0.11 41.06
N LYS A 25 -17.07 1.08 40.85
CA LYS A 25 -18.49 0.99 41.24
C LYS A 25 -19.37 0.18 40.27
N ARG A 26 -18.77 -0.52 39.28
CA ARG A 26 -19.42 -1.49 38.37
C ARG A 26 -20.37 -2.50 39.05
N SER A 27 -20.28 -2.69 40.37
CA SER A 27 -20.95 -3.76 41.13
C SER A 27 -22.24 -3.40 41.88
N VAL A 28 -22.72 -2.14 41.95
CA VAL A 28 -23.93 -1.84 42.77
C VAL A 28 -24.88 -0.79 42.16
N GLY A 29 -25.99 -1.27 41.58
CA GLY A 29 -27.38 -0.80 41.78
C GLY A 29 -27.85 0.63 41.42
N LEU A 30 -26.99 1.64 41.30
CA LEU A 30 -27.38 3.02 41.00
C LEU A 30 -26.36 3.65 40.02
N ARG A 31 -26.57 3.52 38.71
CA ARG A 31 -25.71 4.20 37.71
C ARG A 31 -26.19 5.65 37.52
N GLY A 32 -25.33 6.62 37.78
CA GLY A 32 -25.55 8.02 37.38
C GLY A 32 -25.26 8.24 35.89
N LYS A 33 -25.76 9.34 35.29
CA LYS A 33 -25.62 9.67 33.86
C LYS A 33 -24.18 9.59 33.36
N ILE A 34 -23.21 10.11 34.13
CA ILE A 34 -21.77 10.07 33.80
C ILE A 34 -21.23 8.64 33.73
N ALA A 35 -21.66 7.74 34.62
CA ALA A 35 -21.18 6.36 34.62
C ALA A 35 -21.70 5.59 33.40
N GLN A 36 -22.96 5.80 33.01
CA GLN A 36 -23.52 5.22 31.79
C GLN A 36 -22.79 5.69 30.54
N GLU A 37 -22.41 6.97 30.51
CA GLU A 37 -21.67 7.54 29.39
C GLU A 37 -20.23 7.04 29.32
N LEU A 38 -19.57 6.85 30.46
CA LEU A 38 -18.24 6.20 30.52
C LEU A 38 -18.29 4.74 30.05
N ASP A 39 -19.35 4.01 30.38
CA ASP A 39 -19.58 2.65 29.89
C ASP A 39 -19.76 2.66 28.36
N ALA A 40 -20.62 3.54 27.83
CA ALA A 40 -20.86 3.65 26.39
C ALA A 40 -19.59 4.05 25.62
N LEU A 41 -18.77 4.94 26.18
CA LEU A 41 -17.46 5.28 25.63
C LEU A 41 -16.51 4.08 25.66
N SER A 42 -16.50 3.32 26.76
CA SER A 42 -15.66 2.13 26.86
C SER A 42 -16.07 1.03 25.88
N ASP A 43 -17.37 0.87 25.66
CA ASP A 43 -17.92 -0.09 24.70
C ASP A 43 -17.61 0.32 23.24
N THR A 44 -17.62 1.63 22.95
CA THR A 44 -17.44 2.14 21.59
C THR A 44 -15.97 2.33 21.22
N PHE A 45 -15.14 2.81 22.15
CA PHE A 45 -13.78 3.29 21.89
C PHE A 45 -12.69 2.59 22.71
N GLY A 46 -13.04 1.75 23.68
CA GLY A 46 -12.10 0.99 24.52
C GLY A 46 -11.99 1.52 25.97
N PRO A 47 -11.49 0.71 26.91
CA PRO A 47 -11.46 1.07 28.32
C PRO A 47 -10.74 2.39 28.67
N VAL A 48 -11.54 3.26 29.28
CA VAL A 48 -11.17 4.63 29.63
C VAL A 48 -9.99 4.72 30.61
N LEU A 49 -9.89 3.79 31.57
CA LEU A 49 -8.87 3.88 32.62
C LEU A 49 -7.46 3.61 32.10
N ASP A 50 -7.29 2.59 31.25
CA ASP A 50 -5.96 2.26 30.75
C ASP A 50 -5.47 3.37 29.83
N LEU A 51 -6.35 3.93 28.99
CA LEU A 51 -6.09 5.12 28.19
C LEU A 51 -5.51 6.25 29.06
N VAL A 52 -6.22 6.67 30.10
CA VAL A 52 -5.79 7.82 30.93
C VAL A 52 -4.49 7.51 31.67
N SER A 53 -4.28 6.25 32.10
CA SER A 53 -3.09 5.84 32.84
C SER A 53 -1.80 5.95 32.04
N CYS A 54 -1.87 5.72 30.71
CA CYS A 54 -0.72 5.68 29.82
C CYS A 54 -0.69 6.84 28.81
N TYR A 55 -1.67 7.76 28.83
CA TYR A 55 -1.76 8.83 27.85
C TYR A 55 -0.53 9.76 27.89
N VAL A 56 0.03 10.02 26.70
CA VAL A 56 1.07 11.01 26.44
C VAL A 56 0.52 11.97 25.39
N GLU A 57 0.66 13.27 25.64
CA GLU A 57 0.16 14.30 24.73
C GLU A 57 1.02 14.33 23.45
N PRO A 58 0.43 14.11 22.25
CA PRO A 58 1.18 14.22 21.00
C PRO A 58 1.47 15.68 20.65
N PHE A 59 2.51 15.88 19.83
CA PHE A 59 2.72 17.14 19.13
C PHE A 59 1.90 17.19 17.84
N CYS A 60 1.62 18.40 17.37
CA CYS A 60 1.01 18.62 16.08
C CYS A 60 1.64 19.81 15.33
N GLN A 61 1.35 19.89 14.03
CA GLN A 61 1.71 20.98 13.14
C GLN A 61 0.54 21.33 12.21
N ASP A 62 0.61 22.47 11.54
CA ASP A 62 -0.43 23.01 10.65
C ASP A 62 -0.21 22.66 9.16
N HIS A 63 0.89 22.03 8.80
CA HIS A 63 1.21 21.68 7.41
C HIS A 63 1.47 20.18 7.24
N SER A 64 1.25 19.68 6.02
CA SER A 64 1.49 18.28 5.72
C SER A 64 2.97 17.94 5.93
N PRO A 65 3.30 16.83 6.62
CA PRO A 65 4.68 16.37 6.77
C PRO A 65 5.38 16.00 5.46
N THR A 66 4.61 15.87 4.36
CA THR A 66 5.09 15.44 3.04
C THR A 66 5.39 16.59 2.07
N ASP A 67 5.09 17.84 2.43
CA ASP A 67 5.36 18.99 1.57
C ASP A 67 6.87 19.32 1.58
N ASP A 68 7.50 19.51 0.40
CA ASP A 68 8.94 19.81 0.30
C ASP A 68 9.25 21.16 0.98
N PRO A 69 10.15 21.20 1.99
CA PRO A 69 10.52 22.45 2.66
C PRO A 69 11.15 23.50 1.72
N LYS A 70 11.55 23.13 0.49
CA LYS A 70 12.09 24.08 -0.50
C LYS A 70 11.05 24.96 -1.18
N ASP A 71 9.77 24.56 -1.19
CA ASP A 71 8.70 25.27 -1.92
C ASP A 71 7.96 26.33 -1.10
N ARG A 72 8.36 26.61 0.15
CA ARG A 72 7.74 27.66 1.00
C ARG A 72 8.78 28.45 1.80
N ARG A 73 8.47 29.73 2.07
CA ARG A 73 9.27 30.66 2.90
C ARG A 73 9.67 30.01 4.23
N PRO A 74 10.77 30.44 4.90
CA PRO A 74 11.26 29.84 6.14
C PRO A 74 10.31 30.13 7.31
N ILE A 75 9.18 29.44 7.35
CA ILE A 75 8.32 29.32 8.51
C ILE A 75 8.94 28.19 9.30
N SER A 76 9.45 28.50 10.49
CA SER A 76 10.07 27.53 11.38
C SER A 76 9.17 26.31 11.59
N HIS A 77 9.79 25.12 11.70
CA HIS A 77 9.17 23.84 12.03
C HIS A 77 8.52 23.82 13.44
N ILE A 78 7.58 24.73 13.73
CA ILE A 78 7.00 24.88 15.06
C ILE A 78 6.01 23.73 15.29
N ARG A 79 6.51 22.66 15.90
CA ARG A 79 5.70 21.64 16.56
C ARG A 79 5.10 22.26 17.82
N ALA A 80 3.80 22.08 18.04
CA ALA A 80 3.11 22.54 19.24
C ALA A 80 2.43 21.37 19.95
N PRO A 81 2.31 21.38 21.29
CA PRO A 81 1.49 20.40 22.00
C PRO A 81 0.05 20.48 21.52
N VAL A 82 -0.57 19.34 21.19
CA VAL A 82 -1.89 19.32 20.54
C VAL A 82 -2.97 19.98 21.39
N PHE A 83 -2.90 19.88 22.72
CA PHE A 83 -3.89 20.52 23.59
C PHE A 83 -3.81 22.03 23.51
N SER A 84 -2.62 22.60 23.29
CA SER A 84 -2.48 24.04 23.06
C SER A 84 -3.23 24.46 21.79
N THR A 85 -2.99 23.77 20.68
CA THR A 85 -3.63 24.03 19.38
C THR A 85 -5.15 23.92 19.47
N ILE A 86 -5.66 22.87 20.12
CA ILE A 86 -7.10 22.66 20.30
C ILE A 86 -7.71 23.74 21.20
N ASN A 87 -7.06 24.10 22.31
CA ASN A 87 -7.56 25.18 23.17
C ASN A 87 -7.65 26.51 22.41
N THR A 88 -6.65 26.85 21.59
CA THR A 88 -6.70 28.06 20.75
C THR A 88 -7.90 28.04 19.80
N PHE A 89 -8.16 26.91 19.15
CA PHE A 89 -9.33 26.73 18.28
C PHE A 89 -10.67 26.84 19.03
N LEU A 90 -10.78 26.20 20.19
CA LEU A 90 -12.00 26.21 21.01
C LEU A 90 -12.30 27.58 21.62
N LYS A 91 -11.26 28.40 21.89
CA LYS A 91 -11.40 29.79 22.36
C LYS A 91 -11.74 30.78 21.25
N GLY A 92 -11.30 30.52 20.02
CA GLY A 92 -11.36 31.50 18.91
C GLY A 92 -10.30 32.61 18.99
N ASP A 93 -9.20 32.39 19.72
CA ASP A 93 -8.28 33.43 20.19
C ASP A 93 -7.07 33.71 19.26
N SER A 94 -7.20 33.66 17.93
CA SER A 94 -6.03 33.80 17.05
C SER A 94 -6.20 34.73 15.86
N SER A 95 -5.27 35.67 15.74
CA SER A 95 -5.06 36.56 14.59
C SER A 95 -4.59 35.85 13.32
N ARG A 96 -4.32 34.53 13.37
CA ARG A 96 -3.92 33.71 12.21
C ARG A 96 -5.09 33.06 11.48
N PHE A 97 -6.30 33.09 12.04
CA PHE A 97 -7.45 32.37 11.50
C PHE A 97 -8.55 33.36 11.18
N THR A 98 -9.23 33.20 10.04
CA THR A 98 -10.39 34.02 9.76
C THR A 98 -11.49 33.67 10.77
N ASP A 99 -12.27 34.66 11.20
CA ASP A 99 -13.42 34.50 12.13
C ASP A 99 -14.49 33.49 11.63
N SER A 100 -14.31 32.96 10.41
CA SER A 100 -15.23 32.08 9.69
C SER A 100 -15.01 30.58 9.92
N SER A 101 -13.82 30.14 10.37
CA SER A 101 -13.50 28.70 10.48
C SER A 101 -13.90 28.11 11.85
N ARG A 102 -15.09 27.49 11.93
CA ARG A 102 -15.57 26.78 13.13
C ARG A 102 -15.23 25.28 13.16
N ARG A 103 -14.44 24.81 12.20
CA ARG A 103 -14.19 23.39 11.92
C ARG A 103 -12.69 23.14 11.89
N MET A 104 -12.27 22.04 12.50
CA MET A 104 -10.89 21.57 12.50
C MET A 104 -10.84 20.09 12.15
N PHE A 105 -9.88 19.71 11.30
CA PHE A 105 -9.53 18.33 11.04
C PHE A 105 -8.26 17.97 11.81
N VAL A 106 -8.34 16.89 12.60
CA VAL A 106 -7.18 16.26 13.21
C VAL A 106 -6.74 15.11 12.31
N LEU A 107 -5.56 15.27 11.71
CA LEU A 107 -5.03 14.37 10.69
C LEU A 107 -3.81 13.63 11.21
N SER A 108 -3.71 12.36 10.85
CA SER A 108 -2.46 11.60 11.01
C SER A 108 -2.59 10.22 10.38
N ASP A 109 -1.47 9.53 10.30
CA ASP A 109 -1.43 8.13 9.90
C ASP A 109 -2.19 7.22 10.92
N PRO A 110 -2.58 6.01 10.48
CA PRO A 110 -2.88 4.88 11.33
C PRO A 110 -2.18 4.81 12.69
N GLY A 111 -2.94 4.60 13.77
CA GLY A 111 -2.39 4.30 15.09
C GLY A 111 -1.70 5.46 15.83
N MET A 112 -1.82 6.70 15.34
CA MET A 112 -1.23 7.91 15.91
C MET A 112 -2.03 8.54 17.07
N GLY A 113 -3.07 7.88 17.58
CA GLY A 113 -3.79 8.34 18.78
C GLY A 113 -4.89 9.38 18.55
N LYS A 114 -5.47 9.48 17.34
CA LYS A 114 -6.61 10.39 17.04
C LYS A 114 -7.83 10.13 17.94
N THR A 115 -8.29 8.89 17.99
CA THR A 115 -9.42 8.48 18.85
C THR A 115 -9.10 8.72 20.32
N SER A 116 -7.88 8.35 20.76
CA SER A 116 -7.40 8.60 22.12
C SER A 116 -7.45 10.08 22.50
N LEU A 117 -7.04 10.97 21.58
CA LEU A 117 -7.12 12.42 21.78
C LEU A 117 -8.57 12.90 21.93
N LEU A 118 -9.47 12.49 21.06
CA LEU A 118 -10.90 12.87 21.16
C LEU A 118 -11.55 12.32 22.44
N MET A 119 -11.23 11.07 22.83
CA MET A 119 -11.65 10.51 24.11
C MET A 119 -11.12 11.34 25.27
N MET A 120 -9.84 11.75 25.26
CA MET A 120 -9.28 12.60 26.32
C MET A 120 -10.04 13.93 26.47
N ILE A 121 -10.45 14.56 25.36
CA ILE A 121 -11.28 15.77 25.36
C ILE A 121 -12.65 15.50 25.97
N LYS A 122 -13.30 14.39 25.59
CA LYS A 122 -14.59 14.01 26.18
C LYS A 122 -14.47 13.69 27.67
N LEU A 123 -13.38 13.08 28.10
CA LEU A 123 -13.14 12.71 29.49
C LEU A 123 -12.87 13.93 30.38
N THR A 124 -12.19 14.97 29.88
CA THR A 124 -12.06 16.22 30.63
C THR A 124 -13.41 16.90 30.84
N HIS A 125 -14.31 16.83 29.85
CA HIS A 125 -15.72 17.21 29.99
C HIS A 125 -16.43 16.42 31.09
N LEU A 126 -16.44 15.09 30.99
CA LEU A 126 -17.15 14.23 31.97
C LEU A 126 -16.60 14.35 33.40
N ALA A 127 -15.31 14.62 33.55
CA ALA A 127 -14.68 14.79 34.86
C ALA A 127 -14.82 16.21 35.44
N GLY A 128 -15.48 17.12 34.74
CA GLY A 128 -15.73 18.50 35.19
C GLY A 128 -14.49 19.38 35.17
N PHE A 129 -13.50 19.07 34.33
CA PHE A 129 -12.37 19.97 34.04
C PHE A 129 -12.67 20.87 32.83
N TRP A 130 -13.93 20.99 32.46
CA TRP A 130 -14.40 21.70 31.28
C TRP A 130 -15.12 23.00 31.65
N PRO A 131 -15.09 24.03 30.79
CA PRO A 131 -15.75 25.30 31.06
C PRO A 131 -17.26 25.15 31.24
N GLN A 132 -17.84 25.93 32.16
CA GLN A 132 -19.28 25.95 32.37
C GLN A 132 -20.01 26.51 31.13
N GLY A 133 -21.19 25.95 30.83
CA GLY A 133 -22.04 26.42 29.74
C GLY A 133 -21.70 25.83 28.36
N TYR A 134 -20.67 24.99 28.26
CA TYR A 134 -20.34 24.27 27.02
C TYR A 134 -20.51 22.76 27.24
N ASP A 135 -21.19 22.09 26.31
CA ASP A 135 -21.27 20.64 26.24
C ASP A 135 -20.22 20.08 25.25
N CYS A 136 -20.00 18.78 25.29
CA CYS A 136 -19.11 18.08 24.37
C CYS A 136 -19.76 16.76 23.93
N LEU A 137 -20.01 16.60 22.64
CA LEU A 137 -20.54 15.36 22.05
C LEU A 137 -19.43 14.64 21.29
N LEU A 138 -19.23 13.34 21.56
CA LEU A 138 -18.29 12.49 20.83
C LEU A 138 -19.05 11.38 20.12
N LEU A 139 -18.91 11.31 18.79
CA LEU A 139 -19.51 10.29 17.94
C LEU A 139 -18.45 9.60 17.09
N LYS A 140 -18.62 8.30 16.87
CA LYS A 140 -17.90 7.57 15.83
C LYS A 140 -18.69 7.70 14.51
N LEU A 141 -18.01 8.05 13.42
CA LEU A 141 -18.65 8.22 12.13
C LEU A 141 -19.19 6.88 11.59
N GLY A 142 -20.42 6.92 11.07
CA GLY A 142 -21.18 5.77 10.65
C GLY A 142 -22.48 6.15 9.94
N LYS A 143 -23.30 5.13 9.62
CA LYS A 143 -24.52 5.30 8.83
C LYS A 143 -25.56 6.20 9.52
N ASP A 144 -25.61 6.16 10.84
CA ASP A 144 -26.56 6.86 11.71
C ASP A 144 -26.07 8.26 12.14
N THR A 145 -24.84 8.65 11.78
CA THR A 145 -24.26 9.90 12.32
C THR A 145 -25.08 11.14 11.98
N LEU A 146 -25.59 11.26 10.75
CA LEU A 146 -26.38 12.44 10.36
C LEU A 146 -27.68 12.53 11.17
N ASP A 147 -28.33 11.39 11.43
CA ASP A 147 -29.57 11.37 12.22
C ASP A 147 -29.31 11.85 13.65
N VAL A 148 -28.23 11.39 14.28
CA VAL A 148 -27.84 11.81 15.63
C VAL A 148 -27.47 13.31 15.65
N VAL A 149 -26.70 13.77 14.66
CA VAL A 149 -26.30 15.18 14.53
C VAL A 149 -27.50 16.09 14.28
N TRP A 150 -28.48 15.67 13.48
CA TRP A 150 -29.69 16.46 13.23
C TRP A 150 -30.57 16.58 14.47
N GLN A 151 -30.75 15.49 15.21
CA GLN A 151 -31.64 15.41 16.38
C GLN A 151 -31.04 16.02 17.65
N HIS A 152 -29.74 16.29 17.70
CA HIS A 152 -29.07 16.84 18.88
C HIS A 152 -29.55 18.25 19.22
N SER A 153 -29.99 18.46 20.47
CA SER A 153 -30.36 19.77 21.01
C SER A 153 -29.14 20.60 21.42
N ASP A 154 -29.26 21.93 21.48
CA ASP A 154 -28.21 22.85 21.99
C ASP A 154 -26.87 22.80 21.24
N LYS A 155 -26.92 22.67 19.91
CA LYS A 155 -25.74 22.63 19.03
C LYS A 155 -24.81 23.83 19.25
N THR A 156 -25.38 25.02 19.41
CA THR A 156 -24.63 26.29 19.52
C THR A 156 -23.70 26.39 20.73
N ASN A 157 -23.92 25.59 21.77
CA ASN A 157 -23.06 25.51 22.95
C ASN A 157 -22.29 24.18 23.04
N THR A 158 -22.38 23.34 22.01
CA THR A 158 -21.78 21.99 22.02
C THR A 158 -20.55 21.95 21.13
N VAL A 159 -19.43 21.44 21.68
CA VAL A 159 -18.27 21.01 20.89
C VAL A 159 -18.56 19.62 20.34
N LEU A 160 -18.65 19.50 19.01
CA LEU A 160 -18.85 18.21 18.33
C LEU A 160 -17.51 17.59 17.95
N LEU A 161 -17.27 16.38 18.43
CA LEU A 161 -16.14 15.55 18.09
C LEU A 161 -16.64 14.37 17.23
N LEU A 162 -16.15 14.29 15.99
CA LEU A 162 -16.47 13.22 15.05
C LEU A 162 -15.21 12.40 14.80
N ASP A 163 -15.22 11.14 15.22
CA ASP A 163 -14.07 10.26 15.08
C ASP A 163 -14.17 9.36 13.84
N ALA A 164 -13.01 9.13 13.21
CA ALA A 164 -12.75 8.07 12.25
C ALA A 164 -13.51 8.20 10.91
N LEU A 165 -13.37 9.34 10.23
CA LEU A 165 -13.96 9.54 8.90
C LEU A 165 -13.42 8.54 7.86
N ASP A 166 -12.13 8.19 7.95
CA ASP A 166 -11.53 7.15 7.11
C ASP A 166 -12.13 5.74 7.33
N GLU A 167 -12.89 5.59 8.41
CA GLU A 167 -13.60 4.38 8.78
C GLU A 167 -15.11 4.45 8.51
N ASP A 168 -15.62 5.56 7.97
CA ASP A 168 -17.03 5.74 7.64
C ASP A 168 -17.39 4.90 6.40
N PRO A 169 -18.28 3.90 6.52
CA PRO A 169 -18.68 3.06 5.39
C PRO A 169 -19.35 3.86 4.26
N LEU A 170 -19.92 5.04 4.55
CA LEU A 170 -20.55 5.90 3.55
C LEU A 170 -19.55 6.82 2.84
N ALA A 171 -18.30 6.91 3.32
CA ALA A 171 -17.25 7.68 2.65
C ALA A 171 -16.54 6.87 1.55
N LEU A 172 -16.72 5.55 1.48
CA LEU A 172 -16.03 4.68 0.53
C LEU A 172 -16.39 5.03 -0.93
N GLY A 173 -15.40 5.45 -1.71
CA GLY A 173 -15.58 5.82 -3.12
C GLY A 173 -16.25 7.19 -3.37
N ASN A 174 -16.63 7.93 -2.32
CA ASN A 174 -17.24 9.26 -2.44
C ASN A 174 -17.03 10.14 -1.20
N VAL A 175 -15.76 10.28 -0.77
CA VAL A 175 -15.38 10.97 0.47
C VAL A 175 -15.79 12.45 0.46
N GLU A 176 -15.64 13.14 -0.67
CA GLU A 176 -15.97 14.57 -0.80
C GLU A 176 -17.45 14.83 -0.54
N LYS A 177 -18.34 14.06 -1.18
CA LYS A 177 -19.79 14.19 -0.95
C LYS A 177 -20.14 13.93 0.51
N ARG A 178 -19.60 12.84 1.08
CA ARG A 178 -19.89 12.47 2.47
C ARG A 178 -19.42 13.55 3.46
N LEU A 179 -18.26 14.14 3.20
CA LEU A 179 -17.74 15.27 3.98
C LEU A 179 -18.67 16.48 3.91
N LEU A 180 -19.13 16.86 2.72
CA LEU A 180 -20.06 17.99 2.56
C LEU A 180 -21.34 17.78 3.40
N GLU A 181 -21.95 16.60 3.33
CA GLU A 181 -23.15 16.26 4.13
C GLU A 181 -22.90 16.44 5.65
N ILE A 182 -21.75 15.98 6.14
CA ILE A 182 -21.38 16.09 7.57
C ILE A 182 -21.15 17.56 7.94
N LEU A 183 -20.41 18.31 7.13
CA LEU A 183 -20.03 19.70 7.42
C LEU A 183 -21.24 20.65 7.35
N GLU A 184 -22.20 20.37 6.47
CA GLU A 184 -23.50 21.03 6.42
C GLU A 184 -24.33 20.71 7.67
N ALA A 185 -24.52 19.44 8.00
CA ALA A 185 -25.31 19.02 9.16
C ALA A 185 -24.74 19.52 10.51
N ALA A 186 -23.41 19.63 10.60
CA ALA A 186 -22.70 20.09 11.77
C ALA A 186 -22.55 21.63 11.84
N GLY A 187 -23.14 22.39 10.91
CA GLY A 187 -22.90 23.83 10.78
C GLY A 187 -23.28 24.70 11.98
N ASP A 188 -24.28 24.27 12.76
CA ASP A 188 -24.79 25.02 13.91
C ASP A 188 -24.02 24.77 15.22
N TYR A 189 -23.06 23.86 15.22
CA TYR A 189 -22.30 23.53 16.42
C TYR A 189 -21.34 24.65 16.83
N TYR A 190 -21.05 24.78 18.13
CA TYR A 190 -20.10 25.77 18.65
C TYR A 190 -18.74 25.65 17.95
N ARG A 191 -18.20 24.42 17.93
CA ARG A 191 -16.99 24.02 17.23
C ARG A 191 -17.10 22.56 16.82
N VAL A 192 -16.51 22.21 15.68
CA VAL A 192 -16.48 20.84 15.16
C VAL A 192 -15.04 20.39 14.99
N ILE A 193 -14.69 19.24 15.56
CA ILE A 193 -13.41 18.58 15.36
C ILE A 193 -13.68 17.23 14.71
N VAL A 194 -13.09 16.99 13.54
CA VAL A 194 -13.22 15.74 12.81
C VAL A 194 -11.86 15.04 12.75
N SER A 195 -11.79 13.78 13.15
CA SER A 195 -10.58 12.98 12.98
C SER A 195 -10.62 12.18 11.66
N CYS A 196 -9.51 12.18 10.93
CA CYS A 196 -9.41 11.48 9.64
C CYS A 196 -7.94 11.09 9.33
N ARG A 197 -7.73 10.20 8.37
CA ARG A 197 -6.41 10.00 7.74
C ARG A 197 -6.07 11.13 6.79
N THR A 198 -4.80 11.49 6.80
CA THR A 198 -4.20 12.49 5.91
C THR A 198 -4.56 12.27 4.44
N ARG A 199 -4.37 11.06 3.92
CA ARG A 199 -4.65 10.73 2.50
C ARG A 199 -6.14 10.79 2.14
N SER A 200 -7.03 10.42 3.05
CA SER A 200 -8.47 10.37 2.81
C SER A 200 -9.08 11.76 2.64
N LEU A 201 -8.50 12.78 3.27
CA LEU A 201 -8.98 14.16 3.14
C LEU A 201 -8.47 14.83 1.85
N PHE A 202 -7.24 14.53 1.43
CA PHE A 202 -6.61 15.19 0.28
C PHE A 202 -7.15 14.74 -1.08
N SER A 203 -7.88 13.63 -1.15
CA SER A 203 -8.64 13.30 -2.36
C SER A 203 -9.90 14.16 -2.55
N ALA A 204 -10.28 14.96 -1.55
CA ALA A 204 -11.57 15.66 -1.48
C ALA A 204 -11.46 17.17 -1.16
N ALA A 205 -10.25 17.72 -1.04
CA ALA A 205 -10.04 19.08 -0.55
C ALA A 205 -9.17 19.93 -1.50
N THR A 206 -9.43 21.23 -1.52
CA THR A 206 -8.62 22.22 -2.27
C THR A 206 -7.77 23.06 -1.32
N TYR A 207 -6.56 23.41 -1.77
CA TYR A 207 -5.59 24.20 -1.01
C TYR A 207 -5.57 25.65 -1.50
N PRO A 208 -5.94 26.63 -0.65
CA PRO A 208 -5.66 28.03 -0.93
C PRO A 208 -4.13 28.25 -0.88
N SER A 209 -3.56 28.86 -1.92
CA SER A 209 -2.12 29.19 -1.96
C SER A 209 -1.66 30.11 -0.82
N ASP A 210 -2.60 30.85 -0.23
CA ASP A 210 -2.31 32.01 0.62
C ASP A 210 -2.44 31.72 2.13
N TYR A 211 -2.98 30.56 2.53
CA TYR A 211 -3.28 30.22 3.93
C TYR A 211 -2.79 28.80 4.31
N PRO A 212 -1.50 28.64 4.68
CA PRO A 212 -1.03 27.36 5.21
C PRO A 212 -1.77 27.00 6.51
N GLY A 213 -2.23 25.74 6.63
CA GLY A 213 -3.03 25.27 7.77
C GLY A 213 -4.53 25.35 7.60
N GLU A 214 -5.01 25.80 6.44
CA GLU A 214 -6.43 25.80 6.07
C GLU A 214 -6.65 25.00 4.78
N ILE A 215 -7.78 24.31 4.71
CA ILE A 215 -8.30 23.71 3.48
C ILE A 215 -9.73 24.14 3.24
N ARG A 216 -10.15 24.00 1.98
CA ARG A 216 -11.56 24.18 1.59
C ARG A 216 -12.15 22.89 1.06
N ILE A 217 -13.33 22.57 1.60
CA ILE A 217 -14.19 21.48 1.16
C ILE A 217 -15.51 22.11 0.77
N GLY A 218 -15.76 22.23 -0.54
CA GLY A 218 -16.80 23.13 -1.05
C GLY A 218 -16.62 24.56 -0.51
N ASP A 219 -17.65 25.10 0.11
CA ASP A 219 -17.65 26.45 0.70
C ASP A 219 -17.16 26.48 2.16
N HIS A 220 -16.75 25.33 2.72
CA HIS A 220 -16.35 25.24 4.12
C HIS A 220 -14.83 25.41 4.30
N ALA A 221 -14.42 26.52 4.93
CA ALA A 221 -13.09 26.73 5.46
C ALA A 221 -12.86 25.89 6.72
N CYS A 222 -11.84 25.03 6.69
CA CYS A 222 -11.52 24.10 7.78
C CYS A 222 -10.03 24.16 8.14
N LEU A 223 -9.74 24.21 9.45
CA LEU A 223 -8.37 24.21 9.96
C LEU A 223 -7.78 22.81 10.00
N LEU A 224 -6.46 22.70 9.88
CA LEU A 224 -5.74 21.44 9.96
C LEU A 224 -4.83 21.37 11.20
N ALA A 225 -4.85 20.21 11.86
CA ALA A 225 -3.90 19.82 12.88
C ALA A 225 -3.36 18.41 12.57
N PHE A 226 -2.13 18.33 12.06
CA PHE A 226 -1.45 17.08 11.79
C PHE A 226 -0.77 16.58 13.06
N LEU A 227 -1.18 15.42 13.60
CA LEU A 227 -0.47 14.79 14.71
C LEU A 227 0.85 14.20 14.21
N ASN A 228 1.89 14.42 15.00
CA ASN A 228 3.22 13.91 14.71
C ASN A 228 3.42 12.55 15.39
N THR A 229 4.36 11.77 14.87
CA THR A 229 4.90 10.63 15.60
C THR A 229 5.51 11.09 16.93
N PHE A 230 5.46 10.22 17.94
CA PHE A 230 6.10 10.50 19.21
C PHE A 230 7.61 10.68 18.99
N ASP A 231 8.16 11.73 19.59
CA ASP A 231 9.60 11.84 19.73
C ASP A 231 10.12 10.92 20.83
N TYR A 232 11.44 10.91 20.99
CA TYR A 232 12.09 10.05 21.97
C TYR A 232 11.61 10.29 23.41
N GLU A 233 11.38 11.55 23.79
CA GLU A 233 10.94 11.89 25.14
C GLU A 233 9.51 11.40 25.41
N GLN A 234 8.62 11.57 24.43
CA GLN A 234 7.24 11.08 24.51
C GLN A 234 7.18 9.56 24.59
N VAL A 235 8.02 8.84 23.85
CA VAL A 235 8.13 7.37 23.97
C VAL A 235 8.62 6.99 25.37
N VAL A 236 9.66 7.63 25.88
CA VAL A 236 10.20 7.35 27.22
C VAL A 236 9.17 7.64 28.32
N ASP A 237 8.40 8.72 28.22
CA ASP A 237 7.31 9.04 29.15
C ASP A 237 6.24 7.95 29.13
N TYR A 238 5.84 7.52 27.93
CA TYR A 238 4.89 6.42 27.77
C TYR A 238 5.40 5.13 28.45
N LEU A 239 6.65 4.71 28.18
CA LEU A 239 7.23 3.51 28.78
C LEU A 239 7.34 3.60 30.31
N THR A 240 7.59 4.80 30.82
CA THR A 240 7.67 5.05 32.26
C THR A 240 6.31 4.91 32.93
N LYS A 241 5.24 5.43 32.28
CA LYS A 241 3.85 5.27 32.74
C LYS A 241 3.38 3.82 32.63
N ARG A 242 3.78 3.13 31.56
CA ARG A 242 3.40 1.74 31.28
C ARG A 242 4.04 0.74 32.24
N PHE A 243 5.33 0.92 32.55
CA PHE A 243 6.08 0.05 33.45
C PHE A 243 6.54 0.84 34.69
N PRO A 244 5.62 1.26 35.58
CA PRO A 244 5.98 2.03 36.76
C PRO A 244 6.83 1.18 37.73
N HIS A 245 7.70 1.82 38.51
CA HIS A 245 8.46 1.11 39.55
C HIS A 245 7.53 0.73 40.71
N HIS A 246 7.47 -0.55 41.09
CA HIS A 246 6.87 -0.96 42.36
C HIS A 246 7.95 -1.18 43.43
N LEU A 247 7.59 -0.96 44.70
CA LEU A 247 8.48 -1.15 45.86
C LEU A 247 9.11 -2.57 45.90
N CYS A 248 8.38 -3.57 45.41
CA CYS A 248 8.83 -4.97 45.30
C CYS A 248 9.96 -5.15 44.27
N ASP A 249 9.96 -4.34 43.22
CA ASP A 249 10.91 -4.44 42.11
C ASP A 249 12.27 -3.83 42.43
N ILE A 250 12.33 -2.94 43.42
CA ILE A 250 13.59 -2.39 43.93
C ILE A 250 14.39 -3.48 44.69
N LEU A 251 13.68 -4.45 45.29
CA LEU A 251 14.26 -5.56 46.04
C LEU A 251 14.64 -6.76 45.16
N VAL A 252 14.00 -6.93 43.99
CA VAL A 252 14.16 -8.11 43.10
C VAL A 252 14.61 -7.74 41.66
N HIS A 253 14.77 -6.46 41.34
CA HIS A 253 15.19 -5.91 40.04
C HIS A 253 14.31 -6.26 38.80
N CYS A 254 13.04 -6.67 38.97
CA CYS A 254 12.19 -7.16 37.87
C CYS A 254 11.60 -6.07 36.94
N SER A 255 10.83 -5.07 37.42
CA SER A 255 10.23 -4.07 36.51
C SER A 255 11.26 -3.15 35.84
N ASP A 256 12.39 -2.94 36.51
CA ASP A 256 13.52 -2.20 35.96
C ASP A 256 14.14 -2.95 34.76
N SER A 257 14.04 -4.29 34.75
CA SER A 257 14.45 -5.13 33.62
C SER A 257 13.49 -4.99 32.43
N LEU A 258 12.17 -5.04 32.66
CA LEU A 258 11.17 -4.92 31.59
C LEU A 258 11.20 -3.55 30.92
N ARG A 259 11.31 -2.46 31.71
CA ARG A 259 11.43 -1.12 31.13
C ARG A 259 12.74 -0.95 30.34
N ARG A 260 13.84 -1.53 30.82
CA ARG A 260 15.13 -1.53 30.10
C ARG A 260 15.04 -2.29 28.78
N GLU A 261 14.41 -3.45 28.80
CA GLU A 261 14.19 -4.27 27.60
C GLU A 261 13.25 -3.58 26.60
N ALA A 262 12.18 -2.95 27.08
CA ALA A 262 11.29 -2.11 26.27
C ALA A 262 12.03 -0.93 25.61
N ARG A 263 12.90 -0.24 26.37
CA ARG A 263 13.74 0.84 25.82
C ARG A 263 14.72 0.32 24.78
N HIS A 264 15.38 -0.80 25.06
CA HIS A 264 16.32 -1.42 24.11
C HIS A 264 15.63 -1.77 22.78
N LEU A 265 14.42 -2.32 22.83
CA LEU A 265 13.61 -2.59 21.64
C LEU A 265 13.28 -1.32 20.85
N VAL A 266 12.89 -0.25 21.55
CA VAL A 266 12.63 1.06 20.92
C VAL A 266 13.90 1.64 20.29
N ASP A 267 15.05 1.53 20.97
CA ASP A 267 16.33 2.02 20.47
C ASP A 267 16.80 1.25 19.23
N GLU A 268 16.64 -0.10 19.20
CA GLU A 268 16.97 -0.94 18.05
C GLU A 268 16.13 -0.65 16.81
N MET A 269 14.86 -0.31 16.99
CA MET A 269 13.92 0.00 15.91
C MET A 269 13.95 1.46 15.50
N GLY A 270 14.47 2.34 16.37
CA GLY A 270 14.31 3.79 16.29
C GLY A 270 12.96 4.25 16.82
N ALA A 271 12.96 5.24 17.72
CA ALA A 271 11.73 5.77 18.33
C ALA A 271 10.69 6.29 17.32
N GLN A 272 11.13 6.70 16.13
CA GLN A 272 10.25 7.16 15.05
C GLN A 272 9.38 6.03 14.46
N CYS A 273 9.75 4.76 14.68
CA CYS A 273 9.00 3.59 14.25
C CYS A 273 7.89 3.18 15.23
N PHE A 274 7.89 3.72 16.45
CA PHE A 274 6.91 3.37 17.48
C PHE A 274 5.75 4.36 17.51
N SER A 275 4.63 3.94 16.92
CA SER A 275 3.35 4.62 17.09
C SER A 275 2.75 4.34 18.49
N PRO A 276 1.84 5.20 18.98
CA PRO A 276 1.05 4.93 20.18
C PRO A 276 0.38 3.54 20.19
N LEU A 277 -0.10 3.07 19.03
CA LEU A 277 -0.65 1.71 18.88
C LEU A 277 0.38 0.63 19.23
N LEU A 278 1.60 0.71 18.67
CA LEU A 278 2.65 -0.28 18.91
C LEU A 278 3.14 -0.25 20.36
N LEU A 279 3.21 0.95 20.94
CA LEU A 279 3.55 1.14 22.35
C LEU A 279 2.51 0.54 23.30
N ALA A 280 1.21 0.55 22.94
CA ALA A 280 0.15 -0.12 23.70
C ALA A 280 0.37 -1.63 23.85
N HIS A 281 1.10 -2.23 22.90
CA HIS A 281 1.38 -3.64 22.82
C HIS A 281 2.85 -4.01 23.03
N ILE A 282 3.65 -3.10 23.60
CA ILE A 282 5.08 -3.33 23.72
C ILE A 282 5.42 -4.59 24.53
N ASP A 283 4.65 -4.90 25.58
CA ASP A 283 4.79 -6.13 26.38
C ASP A 283 4.69 -7.40 25.50
N ASP A 284 3.82 -7.35 24.50
CA ASP A 284 3.50 -8.46 23.59
C ASP A 284 4.60 -8.65 22.56
N ILE A 285 5.07 -7.53 22.03
CA ILE A 285 6.15 -7.48 21.04
C ILE A 285 7.44 -8.01 21.68
N MET A 286 7.77 -7.54 22.90
CA MET A 286 8.97 -7.98 23.64
C MET A 286 8.98 -9.49 23.87
N ALA A 287 7.82 -10.10 24.19
CA ALA A 287 7.73 -11.53 24.46
C ALA A 287 8.08 -12.43 23.26
N VAL A 288 8.04 -11.89 22.03
CA VAL A 288 8.19 -12.66 20.78
C VAL A 288 9.31 -12.10 19.88
N TRP A 289 9.97 -11.00 20.27
CA TRP A 289 10.89 -10.26 19.40
C TRP A 289 12.13 -11.07 18.98
N LEU A 290 12.25 -11.34 17.68
CA LEU A 290 13.32 -12.15 17.06
C LEU A 290 14.53 -11.34 16.56
N ARG A 291 14.73 -10.10 17.02
CA ARG A 291 15.84 -9.19 16.62
C ARG A 291 15.91 -8.92 15.10
N LYS A 292 14.77 -8.85 14.42
CA LYS A 292 14.67 -8.38 13.01
C LYS A 292 13.93 -7.06 12.97
N SER A 293 14.62 -6.00 12.56
CA SER A 293 14.12 -4.62 12.61
C SER A 293 13.28 -4.23 11.39
N ASP A 294 12.20 -4.97 11.10
CA ASP A 294 11.30 -4.67 9.98
C ASP A 294 9.82 -4.55 10.41
N PRO A 295 9.00 -3.74 9.70
CA PRO A 295 7.58 -3.54 10.02
C PRO A 295 6.73 -4.81 10.09
N TYR A 296 7.05 -5.86 9.32
CA TYR A 296 6.29 -7.10 9.33
C TYR A 296 6.59 -7.93 10.58
N SER A 297 7.86 -8.08 10.93
CA SER A 297 8.29 -8.76 12.16
C SER A 297 7.66 -8.14 13.41
N LEU A 298 7.47 -6.82 13.40
CA LEU A 298 6.79 -6.08 14.47
C LEU A 298 5.32 -6.45 14.61
N TYR A 299 4.56 -6.43 13.51
CA TYR A 299 3.15 -6.81 13.52
C TYR A 299 2.94 -8.32 13.77
N LEU A 300 3.89 -9.14 13.33
CA LEU A 300 3.92 -10.57 13.63
C LEU A 300 4.07 -10.82 15.13
N ALA A 301 5.02 -10.15 15.78
CA ALA A 301 5.21 -10.24 17.23
C ALA A 301 3.97 -9.74 18.00
N LEU A 302 3.42 -8.59 17.59
CA LEU A 302 2.17 -8.02 18.11
C LEU A 302 1.03 -9.05 18.09
N PHE A 303 0.78 -9.66 16.93
CA PHE A 303 -0.33 -10.59 16.77
C PHE A 303 -0.10 -11.90 17.51
N HIS A 304 1.12 -12.44 17.51
CA HIS A 304 1.46 -13.63 18.30
C HIS A 304 1.21 -13.43 19.80
N GLY A 305 1.62 -12.30 20.36
CA GLY A 305 1.39 -11.98 21.77
C GLY A 305 -0.09 -11.87 22.09
N TRP A 306 -0.88 -11.24 21.21
CA TRP A 306 -2.33 -11.17 21.35
C TRP A 306 -3.01 -12.56 21.34
N ILE A 307 -2.72 -13.39 20.34
CA ILE A 307 -3.30 -14.74 20.23
C ILE A 307 -2.97 -15.61 21.44
N ALA A 308 -1.74 -15.52 21.96
CA ALA A 308 -1.33 -16.27 23.16
C ALA A 308 -2.16 -15.88 24.39
N ARG A 309 -2.56 -14.61 24.52
CA ARG A 309 -3.46 -14.17 25.61
C ARG A 309 -4.87 -14.71 25.42
N GLU A 310 -5.42 -14.59 24.21
CA GLU A 310 -6.77 -15.07 23.92
C GLU A 310 -6.89 -16.58 24.12
N GLU A 311 -5.90 -17.35 23.66
CA GLU A 311 -5.79 -18.79 23.91
C GLU A 311 -5.82 -19.09 25.42
N ALA A 312 -4.94 -18.45 26.21
CA ALA A 312 -4.87 -18.66 27.65
C ALA A 312 -6.20 -18.31 28.37
N ARG A 313 -6.94 -17.32 27.86
CA ARG A 313 -8.26 -16.94 28.36
C ARG A 313 -9.33 -17.98 28.02
N LEU A 314 -9.38 -18.45 26.77
CA LEU A 314 -10.32 -19.49 26.33
C LEU A 314 -10.11 -20.80 27.12
N TYR A 315 -8.85 -21.17 27.39
CA TYR A 315 -8.53 -22.31 28.24
C TYR A 315 -8.97 -22.13 29.70
N LYS A 316 -8.96 -20.91 30.26
CA LYS A 316 -9.53 -20.65 31.59
C LYS A 316 -11.06 -20.78 31.59
N LEU A 317 -11.73 -20.41 30.50
CA LEU A 317 -13.19 -20.50 30.32
C LEU A 317 -13.69 -21.95 30.13
N ARG A 318 -12.80 -22.88 29.72
CA ARG A 318 -13.03 -24.33 29.62
C ARG A 318 -13.67 -24.94 30.89
N ARG A 319 -13.46 -24.34 32.06
CA ARG A 319 -14.02 -24.83 33.34
C ARG A 319 -15.50 -24.48 33.57
N LYS A 320 -16.17 -23.71 32.69
CA LYS A 320 -17.56 -23.26 32.94
C LYS A 320 -18.58 -23.41 31.80
N LYS A 321 -18.23 -23.31 30.50
CA LYS A 321 -19.25 -23.29 29.41
C LYS A 321 -18.84 -23.78 28.00
N LEU A 322 -17.55 -23.84 27.66
CA LEU A 322 -17.09 -24.16 26.29
C LEU A 322 -16.47 -25.57 26.26
N GLY A 323 -16.98 -26.47 25.41
CA GLY A 323 -16.56 -27.88 25.37
C GLY A 323 -15.12 -28.08 24.91
N ASN A 324 -14.76 -27.52 23.74
CA ASN A 324 -13.42 -27.56 23.18
C ASN A 324 -12.99 -26.14 22.74
N PRO A 325 -12.16 -25.42 23.53
CA PRO A 325 -11.69 -24.09 23.16
C PRO A 325 -10.74 -24.14 21.97
N LEU A 326 -10.77 -23.09 21.13
CA LEU A 326 -9.85 -22.93 20.01
C LEU A 326 -8.41 -22.84 20.51
N ASP A 327 -7.51 -23.58 19.88
CA ASP A 327 -6.08 -23.49 20.13
C ASP A 327 -5.44 -22.35 19.30
N ARG A 328 -4.17 -22.05 19.58
CA ARG A 328 -3.43 -21.01 18.85
C ARG A 328 -3.52 -21.10 17.32
N ARG A 329 -3.46 -22.31 16.75
CA ARG A 329 -3.45 -22.52 15.30
C ARG A 329 -4.83 -22.21 14.72
N ASP A 330 -5.88 -22.67 15.41
CA ASP A 330 -7.25 -22.42 14.99
C ASP A 330 -7.59 -20.93 15.11
N LEU A 331 -7.08 -20.24 16.14
CA LEU A 331 -7.22 -18.79 16.30
C LEU A 331 -6.56 -18.01 15.16
N TRP A 332 -5.33 -18.36 14.78
CA TRP A 332 -4.67 -17.77 13.62
C TRP A 332 -5.51 -17.94 12.35
N THR A 333 -5.97 -19.15 12.10
CA THR A 333 -6.80 -19.49 10.93
C THR A 333 -8.11 -18.70 10.92
N LEU A 334 -8.79 -18.59 12.07
CA LEU A 334 -10.03 -17.84 12.23
C LEU A 334 -9.85 -16.36 11.87
N PHE A 335 -8.85 -15.70 12.44
CA PHE A 335 -8.67 -14.27 12.23
C PHE A 335 -8.12 -13.91 10.86
N THR A 336 -7.23 -14.71 10.28
CA THR A 336 -6.81 -14.51 8.88
C THR A 336 -8.00 -14.70 7.95
N THR A 337 -8.88 -15.68 8.19
CA THR A 337 -10.09 -15.89 7.39
C THR A 337 -11.07 -14.72 7.49
N ILE A 338 -11.31 -14.19 8.70
CA ILE A 338 -12.13 -12.99 8.90
C ILE A 338 -11.51 -11.78 8.17
N ALA A 339 -10.20 -11.58 8.30
CA ALA A 339 -9.50 -10.46 7.66
C ALA A 339 -9.61 -10.54 6.14
N VAL A 340 -9.41 -11.72 5.55
CA VAL A 340 -9.59 -11.96 4.12
C VAL A 340 -11.03 -11.70 3.71
N PHE A 341 -12.02 -12.27 4.39
CA PHE A 341 -13.44 -12.07 4.08
C PHE A 341 -13.84 -10.58 4.08
N LEU A 342 -13.41 -9.84 5.09
CA LEU A 342 -13.65 -8.39 5.17
C LEU A 342 -12.95 -7.64 4.04
N GLN A 343 -11.69 -7.98 3.76
CA GLN A 343 -10.91 -7.35 2.70
C GLN A 343 -11.55 -7.56 1.33
N ARG A 344 -11.99 -8.79 1.00
CA ARG A 344 -12.69 -9.14 -0.26
C ARG A 344 -13.89 -8.25 -0.55
N ARG A 345 -14.57 -7.81 0.50
CA ARG A 345 -15.80 -7.02 0.42
C ARG A 345 -15.56 -5.51 0.53
N GLY A 346 -14.31 -5.10 0.74
CA GLY A 346 -13.99 -3.71 1.09
C GLY A 346 -14.64 -3.28 2.40
N GLU A 347 -14.92 -4.24 3.29
CA GLU A 347 -15.57 -4.00 4.57
C GLU A 347 -14.52 -3.96 5.70
N HIS A 348 -14.87 -3.28 6.78
CA HIS A 348 -14.04 -3.18 8.00
C HIS A 348 -14.78 -3.67 9.26
N SER A 349 -16.01 -4.16 9.09
CA SER A 349 -16.84 -4.67 10.17
C SER A 349 -17.61 -5.91 9.73
N LEU A 350 -17.55 -6.97 10.53
CA LEU A 350 -18.24 -8.23 10.31
C LEU A 350 -19.58 -8.23 11.07
N SER A 351 -20.66 -8.04 10.32
CA SER A 351 -22.01 -8.08 10.89
C SER A 351 -22.47 -9.48 11.23
N ARG A 352 -23.52 -9.59 12.07
CA ARG A 352 -24.13 -10.89 12.39
C ARG A 352 -24.68 -11.62 11.16
N ALA A 353 -25.17 -10.90 10.16
CA ALA A 353 -25.61 -11.50 8.89
C ALA A 353 -24.42 -12.00 8.07
N ALA A 354 -23.32 -11.25 8.05
CA ALA A 354 -22.09 -11.63 7.35
C ALA A 354 -21.36 -12.81 8.02
N LEU A 355 -21.51 -12.99 9.33
CA LEU A 355 -21.03 -14.19 10.06
C LEU A 355 -21.62 -15.49 9.51
N TYR A 356 -22.91 -15.51 9.20
CA TYR A 356 -23.55 -16.69 8.58
C TYR A 356 -23.04 -16.94 7.15
N GLN A 357 -22.67 -15.89 6.42
CA GLN A 357 -22.09 -16.05 5.07
C GLN A 357 -20.66 -16.59 5.15
N LEU A 358 -19.86 -16.07 6.08
CA LEU A 358 -18.50 -16.54 6.37
C LEU A 358 -18.46 -18.06 6.67
N GLU A 359 -19.44 -18.56 7.42
CA GLU A 359 -19.57 -19.98 7.75
C GLU A 359 -19.81 -20.87 6.51
N ASN A 360 -20.45 -20.32 5.47
CA ASN A 360 -20.83 -21.04 4.25
C ASN A 360 -19.81 -20.89 3.10
N ASP A 361 -19.07 -19.78 3.05
CA ASP A 361 -18.21 -19.42 1.91
C ASP A 361 -16.81 -20.06 1.96
N PHE A 362 -16.36 -20.56 3.12
CA PHE A 362 -15.04 -21.17 3.29
C PHE A 362 -15.11 -22.68 3.46
N SER A 363 -14.29 -23.40 2.69
CA SER A 363 -14.12 -24.85 2.79
C SER A 363 -12.64 -25.19 3.07
N PRO A 364 -12.31 -25.83 4.21
CA PRO A 364 -13.23 -26.32 5.22
C PRO A 364 -13.92 -25.20 6.03
N PRO A 365 -15.09 -25.47 6.65
CA PRO A 365 -15.82 -24.50 7.47
C PRO A 365 -14.93 -23.95 8.58
N VAL A 366 -15.06 -22.65 8.86
CA VAL A 366 -14.34 -22.01 9.97
C VAL A 366 -14.78 -22.67 11.27
N ALA A 367 -13.85 -23.34 11.95
CA ALA A 367 -14.17 -24.09 13.16
C ALA A 367 -14.68 -23.15 14.28
N ASN A 368 -15.82 -23.50 14.87
CA ASN A 368 -16.30 -23.00 16.15
C ASN A 368 -16.44 -21.46 16.24
N LEU A 369 -17.08 -20.83 15.24
CA LEU A 369 -17.42 -19.39 15.20
C LEU A 369 -18.18 -18.91 16.45
N ASP A 370 -18.91 -19.78 17.15
CA ASP A 370 -19.53 -19.50 18.45
C ASP A 370 -18.52 -19.01 19.51
N SER A 371 -17.24 -19.37 19.36
CA SER A 371 -16.16 -18.89 20.23
C SER A 371 -16.00 -17.36 20.15
N LEU A 372 -16.34 -16.72 19.02
CA LEU A 372 -16.33 -15.26 18.84
C LEU A 372 -17.21 -14.54 19.89
N ALA A 373 -18.24 -15.20 20.42
CA ALA A 373 -19.07 -14.66 21.49
C ALA A 373 -18.32 -14.43 22.81
N TYR A 374 -17.17 -15.09 22.99
CA TYR A 374 -16.41 -15.11 24.24
C TYR A 374 -15.07 -14.37 24.18
N PHE A 375 -14.68 -13.85 23.02
CA PHE A 375 -13.46 -13.03 22.87
C PHE A 375 -13.61 -11.68 23.57
N ASP A 376 -12.48 -11.19 24.07
CA ASP A 376 -12.41 -9.89 24.73
C ASP A 376 -12.53 -8.75 23.71
N THR A 377 -13.30 -7.72 24.05
CA THR A 377 -13.33 -6.43 23.34
C THR A 377 -12.65 -5.34 24.17
N GLY A 378 -11.76 -5.72 25.10
CA GLY A 378 -11.00 -4.81 25.95
C GLY A 378 -9.80 -4.17 25.22
N ASP A 379 -9.11 -3.24 25.88
CA ASP A 379 -8.11 -2.32 25.30
C ASP A 379 -6.95 -2.93 24.52
N ARG A 380 -6.63 -4.19 24.81
CA ARG A 380 -5.52 -4.90 24.16
C ARG A 380 -6.00 -5.99 23.21
N SER A 381 -7.29 -5.97 22.90
CA SER A 381 -7.83 -6.80 21.85
C SER A 381 -7.56 -6.17 20.50
N LEU A 382 -7.11 -6.99 19.55
CA LEU A 382 -6.98 -6.55 18.17
C LEU A 382 -8.31 -6.68 17.41
N LEU A 383 -9.36 -7.21 18.03
CA LEU A 383 -10.72 -7.32 17.50
C LEU A 383 -11.75 -6.83 18.53
N ASN A 384 -12.49 -5.77 18.20
CA ASN A 384 -13.52 -5.15 19.03
C ASN A 384 -14.92 -5.34 18.45
N ARG A 385 -15.94 -4.84 19.18
CA ARG A 385 -17.32 -4.73 18.68
C ARG A 385 -17.75 -3.27 18.61
N ASN A 386 -18.55 -2.93 17.61
CA ASN A 386 -19.24 -1.64 17.58
C ASN A 386 -20.52 -1.68 18.43
N THR A 387 -21.20 -0.55 18.52
CA THR A 387 -22.50 -0.40 19.22
C THR A 387 -23.61 -1.29 18.66
N ALA A 388 -23.54 -1.66 17.37
CA ALA A 388 -24.44 -2.61 16.73
C ALA A 388 -24.10 -4.08 17.05
N GLY A 389 -22.98 -4.36 17.71
CA GLY A 389 -22.50 -5.68 18.07
C GLY A 389 -21.68 -6.38 16.99
N ASP A 390 -21.38 -5.71 15.87
CA ASP A 390 -20.56 -6.22 14.77
C ASP A 390 -19.08 -6.22 15.16
N PHE A 391 -18.32 -7.21 14.69
CA PHE A 391 -16.89 -7.32 14.99
C PHE A 391 -16.05 -6.45 14.07
N ARG A 392 -14.95 -5.87 14.57
CA ARG A 392 -14.05 -5.02 13.79
C ARG A 392 -12.64 -5.09 14.33
N PHE A 393 -11.63 -5.18 13.45
CA PHE A 393 -10.25 -5.05 13.89
C PHE A 393 -10.00 -3.64 14.44
N ILE A 394 -9.23 -3.54 15.52
CA ILE A 394 -8.96 -2.24 16.18
C ILE A 394 -8.37 -1.19 15.23
N HIS A 395 -7.68 -1.66 14.18
CA HIS A 395 -7.14 -0.83 13.13
C HIS A 395 -7.06 -1.58 11.79
N CYS A 396 -7.23 -0.90 10.65
CA CYS A 396 -7.16 -1.55 9.33
C CYS A 396 -5.81 -2.20 9.06
N SER A 397 -4.71 -1.66 9.61
CA SER A 397 -3.37 -2.21 9.42
C SER A 397 -3.23 -3.60 10.04
N ILE A 398 -4.05 -3.96 11.03
CA ILE A 398 -4.12 -5.33 11.56
C ILE A 398 -4.80 -6.25 10.56
N GLN A 399 -5.93 -5.82 9.98
CA GLN A 399 -6.61 -6.54 8.90
C GLN A 399 -5.66 -6.74 7.71
N GLU A 400 -5.00 -5.67 7.26
CA GLU A 400 -4.04 -5.67 6.16
C GLU A 400 -2.79 -6.52 6.46
N PHE A 401 -2.28 -6.47 7.69
CA PHE A 401 -1.21 -7.36 8.14
C PHE A 401 -1.64 -8.83 8.10
N LEU A 402 -2.84 -9.17 8.57
CA LEU A 402 -3.34 -10.54 8.56
C LEU A 402 -3.57 -11.06 7.15
N VAL A 403 -4.07 -10.20 6.26
CA VAL A 403 -4.15 -10.49 4.83
C VAL A 403 -2.75 -10.75 4.27
N ALA A 404 -1.80 -9.85 4.49
CA ALA A 404 -0.40 -10.04 4.07
C ALA A 404 0.21 -11.33 4.63
N HIS A 405 -0.01 -11.63 5.91
CA HIS A 405 0.47 -12.85 6.55
C HIS A 405 -0.16 -14.10 5.92
N SER A 406 -1.48 -14.09 5.69
CA SER A 406 -2.19 -15.21 5.06
C SER A 406 -1.73 -15.49 3.62
N ILE A 407 -1.32 -14.44 2.89
CA ILE A 407 -0.70 -14.56 1.57
C ILE A 407 0.69 -15.20 1.71
N LEU A 408 1.52 -14.71 2.64
CA LEU A 408 2.90 -15.19 2.84
C LEU A 408 2.97 -16.67 3.23
N ILE A 409 1.98 -17.17 3.96
CA ILE A 409 1.92 -18.58 4.37
C ILE A 409 1.13 -19.46 3.38
N GLY A 410 0.65 -18.90 2.27
CA GLY A 410 -0.11 -19.61 1.23
C GLY A 410 -1.51 -20.07 1.68
N GLN A 411 -2.09 -19.45 2.71
CA GLN A 411 -3.45 -19.77 3.18
C GLN A 411 -4.53 -19.15 2.31
N THR A 412 -4.27 -17.95 1.78
CA THR A 412 -5.16 -17.23 0.88
C THR A 412 -4.36 -16.79 -0.33
N ASP A 413 -5.06 -16.53 -1.41
CA ASP A 413 -4.47 -16.12 -2.66
C ASP A 413 -5.19 -14.86 -3.14
N ILE A 414 -4.44 -13.77 -3.37
CA ILE A 414 -5.01 -12.49 -3.83
C ILE A 414 -5.86 -12.73 -5.07
N ILE A 415 -5.42 -13.69 -5.89
CA ILE A 415 -6.08 -14.20 -7.07
C ILE A 415 -7.39 -14.89 -6.70
N GLY A 416 -7.33 -16.07 -6.08
CA GLY A 416 -8.48 -16.94 -5.85
C GLY A 416 -9.58 -16.28 -5.03
N ASP A 417 -9.18 -15.45 -4.06
CA ASP A 417 -10.10 -14.82 -3.14
C ASP A 417 -10.56 -13.42 -3.60
N ALA A 418 -9.95 -12.83 -4.64
CA ALA A 418 -10.27 -11.47 -5.11
C ALA A 418 -10.06 -10.39 -4.03
N ILE A 419 -8.86 -10.38 -3.43
CA ILE A 419 -8.51 -9.47 -2.33
C ILE A 419 -8.04 -8.11 -2.87
N PRO A 420 -8.67 -6.98 -2.51
CA PRO A 420 -8.15 -5.63 -2.79
C PRO A 420 -6.81 -5.40 -2.08
N VAL A 421 -5.76 -5.08 -2.83
CA VAL A 421 -4.41 -4.86 -2.30
C VAL A 421 -4.17 -3.37 -2.02
N THR A 422 -3.76 -3.05 -0.80
CA THR A 422 -3.43 -1.68 -0.38
C THR A 422 -1.92 -1.47 -0.28
N ASP A 423 -1.48 -0.20 -0.27
CA ASP A 423 -0.06 0.16 -0.07
C ASP A 423 0.51 -0.43 1.23
N GLN A 424 -0.32 -0.54 2.26
CA GLN A 424 0.07 -1.09 3.56
C GLN A 424 0.30 -2.60 3.49
N ILE A 425 -0.55 -3.34 2.77
CA ILE A 425 -0.35 -4.77 2.48
C ILE A 425 0.98 -4.94 1.73
N LEU A 426 1.24 -4.12 0.70
CA LEU A 426 2.51 -4.15 -0.04
C LEU A 426 3.72 -3.83 0.84
N MET A 427 3.59 -2.88 1.76
CA MET A 427 4.65 -2.53 2.71
C MET A 427 5.01 -3.72 3.61
N PHE A 428 4.00 -4.40 4.19
CA PHE A 428 4.24 -5.58 5.03
C PHE A 428 4.89 -6.72 4.27
N LEU A 429 4.39 -6.97 3.07
CA LEU A 429 4.93 -8.02 2.22
C LEU A 429 6.40 -7.72 1.85
N LYS A 430 6.75 -6.48 1.49
CA LYS A 430 8.15 -6.05 1.27
C LYS A 430 9.03 -6.19 2.53
N ALA A 431 8.49 -5.78 3.68
CA ALA A 431 9.20 -5.79 4.97
C ALA A 431 9.56 -7.20 5.47
N ALA A 432 8.75 -8.21 5.17
CA ALA A 432 8.98 -9.63 5.51
C ALA A 432 10.21 -10.25 4.81
N ASN A 433 11.08 -9.42 4.21
CA ASN A 433 12.19 -9.77 3.35
C ASN A 433 11.76 -10.66 2.16
N VAL A 434 10.50 -10.50 1.75
CA VAL A 434 10.03 -10.96 0.46
C VAL A 434 10.42 -9.88 -0.54
N MET A 435 11.66 -9.95 -1.01
CA MET A 435 12.14 -9.29 -2.23
C MET A 435 11.48 -9.90 -3.50
N ASP A 436 10.31 -10.55 -3.37
CA ASP A 436 9.75 -11.51 -4.32
C ASP A 436 8.28 -11.82 -4.05
N LEU A 437 7.40 -10.83 -4.22
CA LEU A 437 5.97 -11.13 -4.24
C LEU A 437 5.60 -11.65 -5.62
N ASP A 438 5.51 -12.97 -5.72
CA ASP A 438 4.62 -13.67 -6.66
C ASP A 438 3.18 -13.25 -6.38
N LEU A 439 2.79 -12.06 -6.83
CA LEU A 439 1.41 -11.59 -6.77
C LEU A 439 0.95 -11.06 -8.15
N PRO A 440 0.45 -11.91 -9.04
CA PRO A 440 -0.70 -11.52 -9.86
C PRO A 440 -1.90 -11.40 -8.89
N LYS A 441 -2.75 -10.36 -8.86
CA LYS A 441 -3.98 -10.25 -9.67
C LYS A 441 -4.44 -8.79 -9.79
N ARG A 442 -3.76 -8.00 -10.61
CA ARG A 442 -4.49 -7.17 -11.59
C ARG A 442 -4.63 -8.04 -12.81
N LEU A 443 -5.59 -8.97 -12.87
CA LEU A 443 -5.83 -9.74 -14.11
C LEU A 443 -7.31 -10.09 -14.37
N ASN A 444 -8.22 -9.96 -13.38
CA ASN A 444 -9.65 -10.25 -13.59
C ASN A 444 -10.59 -9.09 -13.19
N SER A 445 -10.19 -7.84 -13.44
CA SER A 445 -11.20 -6.79 -13.66
C SER A 445 -11.42 -6.68 -15.17
N THR A 446 -12.65 -6.42 -15.58
CA THR A 446 -12.98 -5.91 -16.92
C THR A 446 -12.40 -4.52 -17.19
N GLN A 447 -11.43 -4.06 -16.37
CA GLN A 447 -10.62 -2.88 -16.66
C GLN A 447 -9.31 -3.33 -17.34
N PRO A 448 -8.90 -2.64 -18.43
CA PRO A 448 -7.70 -2.99 -19.17
C PRO A 448 -6.48 -2.98 -18.23
N LEU A 449 -5.60 -3.98 -18.36
CA LEU A 449 -4.32 -4.02 -17.67
C LEU A 449 -3.51 -2.78 -18.04
N THR A 450 -3.58 -1.69 -17.29
CA THR A 450 -2.61 -0.60 -17.45
C THR A 450 -1.30 -1.06 -16.83
N PRO A 451 -0.24 -1.31 -17.60
CA PRO A 451 1.04 -1.67 -17.03
C PRO A 451 1.56 -0.47 -16.23
N THR A 452 2.22 -0.74 -15.12
CA THR A 452 2.76 0.30 -14.24
C THR A 452 4.27 0.26 -14.36
N PRO A 453 4.93 1.31 -14.88
CA PRO A 453 6.38 1.38 -14.94
C PRO A 453 7.01 1.07 -13.57
N GLY A 454 7.93 0.10 -13.52
CA GLY A 454 8.59 -0.36 -12.30
C GLY A 454 7.93 -1.57 -11.60
N PHE A 455 6.82 -2.11 -12.12
CA PHE A 455 6.22 -3.37 -11.68
C PHE A 455 6.48 -4.49 -12.68
N HIS A 456 7.29 -5.48 -12.30
CA HIS A 456 7.49 -6.74 -13.04
C HIS A 456 7.40 -7.93 -12.07
N PHE A 457 7.13 -9.12 -12.60
CA PHE A 457 7.11 -10.37 -11.85
C PHE A 457 8.21 -11.34 -12.33
N TYR A 458 8.47 -12.37 -11.54
CA TYR A 458 9.45 -13.40 -11.85
C TYR A 458 8.80 -14.77 -11.68
N ASP A 459 8.85 -15.63 -12.69
CA ASP A 459 8.43 -17.02 -12.49
C ASP A 459 9.52 -17.79 -11.72
N ARG A 460 9.13 -18.65 -10.78
CA ARG A 460 10.09 -19.50 -10.03
C ARG A 460 10.51 -20.70 -10.88
N MET A 461 11.81 -20.97 -10.91
CA MET A 461 12.35 -22.22 -11.43
C MET A 461 12.17 -23.35 -10.41
N LYS A 462 12.20 -24.60 -10.88
CA LYS A 462 12.08 -25.83 -10.05
C LYS A 462 13.07 -25.92 -8.89
N ASP A 463 14.22 -25.26 -8.96
CA ASP A 463 15.23 -25.22 -7.90
C ASP A 463 15.04 -24.05 -6.90
N GLY A 464 13.97 -23.27 -7.06
CA GLY A 464 13.63 -22.11 -6.24
C GLY A 464 14.31 -20.80 -6.68
N SER A 465 15.17 -20.82 -7.70
CA SER A 465 15.73 -19.61 -8.30
C SER A 465 14.71 -18.86 -9.16
N ARG A 466 14.99 -17.60 -9.49
CA ARG A 466 14.08 -16.75 -10.29
C ARG A 466 14.39 -16.89 -11.78
N GLY A 467 13.34 -16.93 -12.59
CA GLY A 467 13.40 -16.68 -14.02
C GLY A 467 13.63 -15.20 -14.34
N PRO A 468 13.60 -14.83 -15.63
CA PRO A 468 13.70 -13.44 -16.07
C PRO A 468 12.51 -12.57 -15.63
N ALA A 469 12.73 -11.27 -15.49
CA ALA A 469 11.68 -10.31 -15.13
C ALA A 469 10.67 -10.12 -16.26
N MET A 470 9.38 -10.26 -15.96
CA MET A 470 8.28 -10.20 -16.91
C MET A 470 7.31 -9.06 -16.59
N GLN A 471 6.87 -8.36 -17.62
CA GLN A 471 5.92 -7.24 -17.54
C GLN A 471 4.58 -7.69 -18.13
N PRO A 472 3.45 -7.61 -17.40
CA PRO A 472 2.14 -7.91 -17.97
C PRO A 472 1.72 -6.84 -18.98
N ILE A 473 1.24 -7.29 -20.13
CA ILE A 473 0.82 -6.50 -21.28
C ILE A 473 -0.69 -6.72 -21.52
N PRO A 474 -1.52 -5.65 -21.57
CA PRO A 474 -2.95 -5.75 -21.79
C PRO A 474 -3.32 -6.33 -23.15
N ALA A 475 -4.42 -7.08 -23.21
CA ALA A 475 -5.18 -7.20 -24.44
C ALA A 475 -5.63 -5.80 -24.92
N GLY A 476 -5.64 -5.58 -26.23
CA GLY A 476 -5.96 -4.27 -26.78
C GLY A 476 -5.82 -4.23 -28.29
N GLU A 477 -5.98 -3.04 -28.85
CA GLU A 477 -5.87 -2.81 -30.29
C GLU A 477 -4.93 -1.66 -30.58
N PHE A 478 -4.20 -1.76 -31.68
CA PHE A 478 -3.33 -0.70 -32.17
C PHE A 478 -3.23 -0.68 -33.70
N LEU A 479 -2.62 0.38 -34.23
CA LEU A 479 -2.23 0.46 -35.63
C LEU A 479 -0.78 -0.01 -35.77
N MET A 480 -0.60 -1.14 -36.45
CA MET A 480 0.69 -1.74 -36.75
C MET A 480 1.23 -1.21 -38.08
N GLY A 481 2.52 -0.90 -38.13
CA GLY A 481 3.18 -0.31 -39.28
C GLY A 481 3.20 1.22 -39.27
N SER A 482 3.75 1.81 -40.33
CA SER A 482 3.97 3.25 -40.44
C SER A 482 2.82 3.99 -41.11
N PRO A 483 2.51 5.23 -40.71
CA PRO A 483 1.56 6.09 -41.42
C PRO A 483 1.95 6.27 -42.89
N GLU A 484 0.96 6.49 -43.76
CA GLU A 484 1.19 6.73 -45.19
C GLU A 484 2.16 7.90 -45.41
N GLY A 485 3.18 7.68 -46.24
CA GLY A 485 4.24 8.66 -46.51
C GLY A 485 5.42 8.66 -45.52
N GLU A 486 5.38 7.82 -44.48
CA GLU A 486 6.48 7.62 -43.53
C GLU A 486 6.99 6.16 -43.55
N GLY A 487 8.22 5.95 -43.08
CA GLY A 487 8.81 4.61 -42.91
C GLY A 487 9.16 3.88 -44.21
N ASP A 488 9.68 2.67 -44.05
CA ASP A 488 10.10 1.82 -45.17
C ASP A 488 8.93 1.07 -45.81
N LYS A 489 9.08 0.65 -47.08
CA LYS A 489 8.02 -0.05 -47.84
C LYS A 489 7.47 -1.33 -47.16
N ASN A 490 8.30 -1.99 -46.37
CA ASN A 490 7.97 -3.21 -45.62
C ASN A 490 7.16 -2.96 -44.35
N GLU A 491 6.99 -1.69 -43.95
CA GLU A 491 6.18 -1.24 -42.82
C GLU A 491 4.73 -0.92 -43.23
N HIS A 492 4.39 -1.16 -44.51
CA HIS A 492 3.10 -0.82 -45.12
C HIS A 492 2.34 -2.06 -45.60
N PRO A 493 1.00 -2.00 -45.71
CA PRO A 493 0.14 -0.91 -45.25
C PRO A 493 0.02 -0.89 -43.72
N GLN A 494 -0.21 0.30 -43.16
CA GLN A 494 -0.66 0.40 -41.77
C GLN A 494 -2.02 -0.30 -41.63
N HIS A 495 -2.15 -1.16 -40.63
CA HIS A 495 -3.36 -1.95 -40.43
C HIS A 495 -3.68 -2.10 -38.94
N ARG A 496 -4.93 -2.40 -38.63
CA ARG A 496 -5.40 -2.61 -37.26
C ARG A 496 -5.09 -4.04 -36.83
N VAL A 497 -4.47 -4.18 -35.66
CA VAL A 497 -4.23 -5.47 -35.02
C VAL A 497 -4.85 -5.47 -33.63
N ARG A 498 -5.51 -6.56 -33.26
CA ARG A 498 -6.12 -6.81 -31.96
C ARG A 498 -5.38 -7.91 -31.22
N ILE A 499 -4.68 -7.55 -30.15
CA ILE A 499 -4.14 -8.51 -29.19
C ILE A 499 -5.30 -9.07 -28.36
N MET A 500 -5.65 -10.33 -28.60
CA MET A 500 -6.88 -10.95 -28.11
C MET A 500 -6.88 -11.25 -26.61
N ALA A 501 -5.73 -11.63 -26.07
CA ALA A 501 -5.55 -11.99 -24.67
C ALA A 501 -4.34 -11.24 -24.09
N PRO A 502 -4.37 -10.91 -22.79
CA PRO A 502 -3.18 -10.36 -22.16
C PRO A 502 -2.09 -11.42 -22.11
N PHE A 503 -0.85 -10.96 -22.19
CA PHE A 503 0.35 -11.80 -22.13
C PHE A 503 1.40 -11.06 -21.31
N ALA A 504 2.52 -11.69 -20.99
CA ALA A 504 3.66 -11.02 -20.39
C ALA A 504 4.82 -10.95 -21.37
N LEU A 505 5.56 -9.85 -21.34
CA LEU A 505 6.77 -9.64 -22.15
C LEU A 505 7.96 -9.35 -21.23
N GLY A 506 9.14 -9.84 -21.58
CA GLY A 506 10.37 -9.60 -20.82
C GLY A 506 10.57 -8.11 -20.61
N THR A 507 10.76 -7.71 -19.36
CA THR A 507 10.96 -6.29 -18.96
C THR A 507 12.17 -5.70 -19.67
N TRP A 508 13.20 -6.54 -19.84
CA TRP A 508 14.42 -6.29 -20.58
C TRP A 508 14.63 -7.37 -21.65
N PRO A 509 15.50 -7.14 -22.65
CA PRO A 509 16.10 -8.23 -23.42
C PRO A 509 16.80 -9.23 -22.50
N VAL A 510 16.84 -10.51 -22.89
CA VAL A 510 17.52 -11.55 -22.11
C VAL A 510 18.98 -11.17 -21.93
N THR A 511 19.47 -11.22 -20.70
CA THR A 511 20.83 -10.83 -20.34
C THR A 511 21.82 -11.98 -20.44
N PHE A 512 23.11 -11.65 -20.48
CA PHE A 512 24.17 -12.66 -20.42
C PHE A 512 24.14 -13.49 -19.12
N GLU A 513 23.77 -12.91 -17.98
CA GLU A 513 23.65 -13.68 -16.73
C GLU A 513 22.51 -14.70 -16.77
N GLU A 514 21.35 -14.33 -17.31
CA GLU A 514 20.21 -15.23 -17.49
C GLU A 514 20.54 -16.32 -18.52
N TYR A 515 21.20 -15.96 -19.63
CA TYR A 515 21.60 -16.93 -20.66
C TYR A 515 22.73 -17.86 -20.20
N ASP A 516 23.62 -17.38 -19.33
CA ASP A 516 24.70 -18.20 -18.76
C ASP A 516 24.19 -19.32 -17.86
N ILE A 517 23.07 -19.09 -17.16
CA ILE A 517 22.38 -20.13 -16.38
C ILE A 517 21.91 -21.23 -17.31
N PHE A 518 21.27 -20.86 -18.43
CA PHE A 518 20.86 -21.81 -19.47
C PHE A 518 22.04 -22.61 -20.00
N CYS A 519 23.12 -21.95 -20.43
CA CYS A 519 24.31 -22.63 -20.94
C CYS A 519 24.90 -23.62 -19.92
N THR A 520 24.95 -23.21 -18.65
CA THR A 520 25.47 -24.06 -17.57
C THR A 520 24.56 -25.26 -17.33
N ALA A 521 23.24 -25.07 -17.32
CA ALA A 521 22.26 -26.13 -17.09
C ALA A 521 22.21 -27.15 -18.24
N THR A 522 22.45 -26.73 -19.48
CA THR A 522 22.38 -27.61 -20.67
C THR A 522 23.74 -28.07 -21.18
N GLY A 523 24.85 -27.63 -20.57
CA GLY A 523 26.20 -27.90 -21.06
C GLY A 523 26.54 -27.23 -22.40
N ARG A 524 25.82 -26.17 -22.78
CA ARG A 524 26.07 -25.42 -24.02
C ARG A 524 27.26 -24.48 -23.90
N LYS A 525 27.92 -24.21 -25.03
CA LYS A 525 28.97 -23.19 -25.10
C LYS A 525 28.35 -21.81 -24.93
N LYS A 526 28.91 -21.02 -24.01
CA LYS A 526 28.51 -19.62 -23.80
C LYS A 526 28.85 -18.77 -25.04
N PRO A 527 27.92 -17.89 -25.49
CA PRO A 527 28.20 -16.97 -26.59
C PRO A 527 29.26 -15.93 -26.18
N HIS A 528 30.06 -15.50 -27.15
CA HIS A 528 31.12 -14.51 -26.97
C HIS A 528 30.51 -13.13 -26.70
N ASP A 529 31.00 -12.42 -25.68
CA ASP A 529 30.53 -11.09 -25.26
C ASP A 529 31.30 -9.93 -25.89
N GLN A 530 32.19 -10.22 -26.85
CA GLN A 530 33.04 -9.24 -27.55
C GLN A 530 34.01 -8.49 -26.61
N GLY A 531 34.18 -8.94 -25.37
CA GLY A 531 34.94 -8.22 -24.35
C GLY A 531 34.22 -6.98 -23.81
N TRP A 532 32.94 -6.77 -24.14
CA TRP A 532 32.13 -5.62 -23.70
C TRP A 532 31.60 -5.79 -22.26
N GLY A 533 31.67 -7.01 -21.73
CA GLY A 533 31.16 -7.39 -20.43
C GLY A 533 29.93 -8.28 -20.53
N ARG A 534 29.81 -9.19 -19.55
CA ARG A 534 28.65 -10.07 -19.37
C ARG A 534 27.66 -9.46 -18.36
N LYS A 535 27.05 -10.28 -17.51
CA LYS A 535 26.07 -9.89 -16.49
C LYS A 535 24.81 -9.31 -17.15
N ARG A 536 24.44 -8.08 -16.78
CA ARG A 536 23.23 -7.38 -17.23
C ARG A 536 23.32 -6.74 -18.62
N HIS A 537 24.36 -7.01 -19.40
CA HIS A 537 24.32 -6.70 -20.83
C HIS A 537 23.36 -7.67 -21.53
N PRO A 538 22.63 -7.23 -22.57
CA PRO A 538 21.80 -8.13 -23.36
C PRO A 538 22.67 -9.19 -24.01
N VAL A 539 22.20 -10.44 -24.03
CA VAL A 539 22.89 -11.52 -24.73
C VAL A 539 22.89 -11.20 -26.23
N ILE A 540 24.07 -11.31 -26.82
CA ILE A 540 24.32 -11.12 -28.26
C ILE A 540 25.02 -12.35 -28.81
N ASN A 541 25.15 -12.43 -30.14
CA ASN A 541 25.72 -13.60 -30.81
C ASN A 541 24.91 -14.88 -30.55
N VAL A 542 23.58 -14.75 -30.54
CA VAL A 542 22.61 -15.85 -30.40
C VAL A 542 21.74 -15.93 -31.65
N SER A 543 21.59 -17.14 -32.20
CA SER A 543 20.71 -17.38 -33.34
C SER A 543 19.23 -17.38 -32.92
N TRP A 544 18.34 -17.38 -33.91
CA TRP A 544 16.91 -17.53 -33.65
C TRP A 544 16.60 -18.90 -32.99
N GLN A 545 17.31 -19.96 -33.40
CA GLN A 545 17.15 -21.29 -32.80
C GLN A 545 17.65 -21.32 -31.35
N ASP A 546 18.75 -20.65 -31.04
CA ASP A 546 19.25 -20.51 -29.68
C ASP A 546 18.21 -19.84 -28.76
N ALA A 547 17.54 -18.80 -29.26
CA ALA A 547 16.48 -18.11 -28.53
C ALA A 547 15.26 -19.02 -28.28
N LEU A 548 14.86 -19.82 -29.27
CA LEU A 548 13.79 -20.81 -29.10
C LEU A 548 14.16 -21.90 -28.07
N ASP A 549 15.39 -22.41 -28.13
CA ASP A 549 15.84 -23.44 -27.21
C ASP A 549 15.90 -22.90 -25.77
N TYR A 550 16.29 -21.63 -25.60
CA TYR A 550 16.21 -20.94 -24.31
C TYR A 550 14.76 -20.85 -23.82
N CYS A 551 13.81 -20.47 -24.68
CA CYS A 551 12.38 -20.41 -24.33
C CYS A 551 11.84 -21.78 -23.92
N ALA A 552 12.18 -22.84 -24.65
CA ALA A 552 11.76 -24.21 -24.37
C ALA A 552 12.32 -24.69 -23.02
N TRP A 553 13.61 -24.45 -22.77
CA TRP A 553 14.25 -24.77 -21.50
C TRP A 553 13.59 -24.01 -20.34
N LEU A 554 13.38 -22.71 -20.47
CA LEU A 554 12.79 -21.90 -19.42
C LEU A 554 11.35 -22.34 -19.12
N SER A 555 10.60 -22.72 -20.16
CA SER A 555 9.26 -23.31 -20.01
C SER A 555 9.28 -24.59 -19.18
N GLU A 556 10.23 -25.48 -19.44
CA GLU A 556 10.40 -26.72 -18.67
C GLU A 556 10.79 -26.44 -17.21
N LYS A 557 11.58 -25.40 -16.95
CA LYS A 557 12.06 -25.04 -15.60
C LYS A 557 11.02 -24.33 -14.75
N THR A 558 10.13 -23.55 -15.36
CA THR A 558 9.12 -22.76 -14.65
C THR A 558 7.75 -23.43 -14.64
N GLY A 559 7.45 -24.29 -15.62
CA GLY A 559 6.11 -24.84 -15.83
C GLY A 559 5.16 -23.87 -16.55
N HIS A 560 5.65 -22.71 -16.99
CA HIS A 560 4.90 -21.73 -17.77
C HIS A 560 5.30 -21.75 -19.25
N HIS A 561 4.43 -21.26 -20.14
CA HIS A 561 4.70 -21.27 -21.57
C HIS A 561 5.47 -20.02 -21.99
N TYR A 562 6.79 -20.13 -22.12
CA TYR A 562 7.69 -19.11 -22.66
C TYR A 562 7.95 -19.31 -24.15
N ARG A 563 7.96 -18.21 -24.91
CA ARG A 563 8.19 -18.18 -26.36
C ARG A 563 8.81 -16.85 -26.79
N LEU A 564 9.18 -16.75 -28.06
CA LEU A 564 9.40 -15.44 -28.69
C LEU A 564 8.04 -14.74 -28.88
N PRO A 565 7.98 -13.39 -28.77
CA PRO A 565 6.78 -12.65 -29.12
C PRO A 565 6.49 -12.80 -30.62
N SER A 566 5.22 -12.72 -31.00
CA SER A 566 4.90 -12.38 -32.38
C SER A 566 5.38 -10.95 -32.66
N GLU A 567 5.59 -10.63 -33.92
CA GLU A 567 5.96 -9.28 -34.28
C GLU A 567 4.88 -8.27 -33.87
N ALA A 568 3.62 -8.63 -34.04
CA ALA A 568 2.49 -7.79 -33.65
C ALA A 568 2.49 -7.51 -32.14
N GLU A 569 2.71 -8.54 -31.31
CA GLU A 569 2.86 -8.40 -29.86
C GLU A 569 4.01 -7.48 -29.49
N TRP A 570 5.15 -7.63 -30.19
CA TRP A 570 6.33 -6.81 -29.96
C TRP A 570 6.06 -5.34 -30.27
N GLU A 571 5.49 -5.02 -31.44
CA GLU A 571 5.22 -3.63 -31.83
C GLU A 571 4.16 -2.98 -30.92
N TYR A 572 3.10 -3.73 -30.59
CA TYR A 572 2.08 -3.28 -29.65
C TYR A 572 2.69 -2.87 -28.32
N ALA A 573 3.55 -3.73 -27.78
CA ALA A 573 4.20 -3.51 -26.50
C ALA A 573 5.25 -2.39 -26.56
N ALA A 574 5.99 -2.27 -27.66
CA ALA A 574 6.96 -1.21 -27.88
C ALA A 574 6.30 0.18 -27.98
N ARG A 575 5.13 0.28 -28.63
CA ARG A 575 4.34 1.51 -28.73
C ARG A 575 3.67 1.90 -27.42
N ALA A 576 3.29 0.92 -26.60
CA ALA A 576 2.72 1.16 -25.27
C ALA A 576 1.56 2.19 -25.24
N GLY A 577 0.69 2.11 -26.25
CA GLY A 577 -0.47 3.00 -26.42
C GLY A 577 -0.22 4.27 -27.23
N THR A 578 1.01 4.58 -27.64
CA THR A 578 1.29 5.73 -28.51
C THR A 578 1.10 5.41 -29.99
N ARG A 579 0.91 6.46 -30.79
CA ARG A 579 0.83 6.39 -32.27
C ARG A 579 2.00 7.07 -32.96
N THR A 580 2.95 7.56 -32.17
CA THR A 580 4.09 8.35 -32.59
C THR A 580 5.21 7.47 -33.15
N ARG A 581 6.24 8.10 -33.74
CA ARG A 581 7.41 7.39 -34.30
C ARG A 581 8.18 6.62 -33.24
N TYR A 582 8.36 7.20 -32.07
CA TYR A 582 8.94 6.58 -30.88
C TYR A 582 7.91 6.53 -29.76
N TRP A 583 8.09 5.69 -28.76
CA TRP A 583 7.15 5.65 -27.63
C TRP A 583 7.14 6.96 -26.81
N TRP A 584 8.19 7.77 -26.91
CA TRP A 584 8.30 9.07 -26.22
C TRP A 584 7.83 10.27 -27.06
N GLY A 585 7.49 10.10 -28.34
CA GLY A 585 7.10 11.19 -29.23
C GLY A 585 7.52 10.97 -30.68
N ASP A 586 7.27 11.96 -31.54
CA ASP A 586 7.64 11.92 -32.96
C ASP A 586 9.06 12.44 -33.25
N GLU A 587 9.58 13.27 -32.36
CA GLU A 587 10.93 13.81 -32.45
C GLU A 587 11.93 12.84 -31.81
N PHE A 588 13.06 12.65 -32.49
CA PHE A 588 14.17 11.89 -31.94
C PHE A 588 14.81 12.68 -30.80
N ASP A 589 15.05 12.01 -29.66
CA ASP A 589 15.73 12.61 -28.52
C ASP A 589 17.24 12.46 -28.72
N ASP A 590 17.86 13.50 -29.28
CA ASP A 590 19.31 13.58 -29.49
C ASP A 590 20.12 13.79 -28.20
N GLY A 591 19.45 13.81 -27.04
CA GLY A 591 20.06 14.05 -25.74
C GLY A 591 20.36 15.51 -25.44
N SER A 592 19.95 16.47 -26.29
CA SER A 592 20.13 17.91 -26.06
C SER A 592 19.45 18.42 -24.77
N SER A 593 18.44 17.70 -24.26
CA SER A 593 17.82 17.94 -22.95
C SER A 593 18.54 17.30 -21.75
N GLY A 594 19.72 16.71 -21.95
CA GLY A 594 20.58 16.17 -20.89
C GLY A 594 20.33 14.71 -20.48
N ALA A 595 19.43 14.00 -21.17
CA ALA A 595 19.20 12.57 -20.95
C ALA A 595 18.83 11.88 -22.26
N HIS A 596 19.61 10.89 -22.69
CA HIS A 596 19.27 10.03 -23.83
C HIS A 596 18.13 9.06 -23.46
N ARG A 597 17.38 8.60 -24.46
CA ARG A 597 16.28 7.63 -24.28
C ARG A 597 16.56 6.23 -24.84
N ALA A 598 17.66 6.07 -25.57
CA ALA A 598 18.07 4.83 -26.19
C ALA A 598 19.58 4.80 -26.43
N ASN A 599 20.16 3.60 -26.48
CA ASN A 599 21.51 3.38 -26.99
C ASN A 599 21.45 3.11 -28.51
N CYS A 600 21.99 4.02 -29.33
CA CYS A 600 21.95 3.95 -30.78
C CYS A 600 23.07 4.78 -31.41
N ASP A 601 23.24 4.66 -32.73
CA ASP A 601 24.26 5.40 -33.48
C ASP A 601 23.69 6.75 -33.91
N VAL A 602 24.11 7.82 -33.22
CA VAL A 602 23.73 9.20 -33.56
C VAL A 602 24.98 9.92 -34.05
N ASP A 603 24.94 10.38 -35.30
CA ASP A 603 26.01 11.17 -35.91
C ASP A 603 26.39 12.36 -35.01
N GLY A 604 27.50 12.22 -34.27
CA GLY A 604 28.12 13.32 -33.53
C GLY A 604 27.81 13.47 -32.03
N SER A 605 27.08 12.57 -31.35
CA SER A 605 26.85 12.68 -29.89
C SER A 605 27.50 11.58 -29.03
N VAL A 606 28.63 11.95 -28.41
CA VAL A 606 29.12 11.67 -27.03
C VAL A 606 28.97 10.27 -26.39
N SER A 607 29.08 9.19 -27.15
CA SER A 607 29.75 8.01 -26.58
C SER A 607 30.60 7.34 -27.65
N ASP A 608 31.93 7.44 -27.52
CA ASP A 608 32.92 6.70 -28.33
C ASP A 608 32.84 5.17 -28.13
N VAL A 609 31.82 4.68 -27.41
CA VAL A 609 31.70 3.30 -26.98
C VAL A 609 30.67 2.58 -27.85
N ARG A 610 31.16 2.03 -28.96
CA ARG A 610 30.41 1.22 -29.93
C ARG A 610 30.08 -0.18 -29.39
N GLN A 611 29.21 -0.25 -28.38
CA GLN A 611 28.81 -1.50 -27.73
C GLN A 611 27.40 -1.42 -27.12
N THR A 612 26.88 -2.56 -26.66
CA THR A 612 25.62 -2.63 -25.89
C THR A 612 25.75 -1.92 -24.54
N SER A 613 24.64 -1.40 -24.03
CA SER A 613 24.55 -0.86 -22.66
C SER A 613 23.96 -1.93 -21.73
N LEU A 614 24.13 -1.74 -20.42
CA LEU A 614 23.38 -2.52 -19.45
C LEU A 614 21.87 -2.35 -19.72
N VAL A 615 21.11 -3.42 -19.56
CA VAL A 615 19.66 -3.33 -19.73
C VAL A 615 19.06 -2.38 -18.69
N GLY A 616 18.11 -1.55 -19.13
CA GLY A 616 17.46 -0.56 -18.28
C GLY A 616 18.30 0.68 -17.97
N SER A 617 19.36 0.95 -18.74
CA SER A 617 20.12 2.22 -18.65
C SER A 617 19.32 3.45 -19.07
N PHE A 618 18.25 3.27 -19.83
CA PHE A 618 17.38 4.34 -20.31
C PHE A 618 15.97 4.23 -19.72
N PRO A 619 15.15 5.30 -19.73
CA PRO A 619 13.79 5.23 -19.20
C PRO A 619 12.92 4.16 -19.90
N PRO A 620 11.98 3.52 -19.18
CA PRO A 620 11.05 2.58 -19.79
C PRO A 620 9.95 3.30 -20.56
N ASN A 621 9.32 2.58 -21.50
CA ASN A 621 8.10 3.05 -22.14
C ASN A 621 6.90 3.03 -21.16
N PRO A 622 5.71 3.59 -21.54
CA PRO A 622 4.54 3.60 -20.66
C PRO A 622 4.06 2.22 -20.19
N PHE A 623 4.44 1.14 -20.87
CA PHE A 623 4.15 -0.22 -20.45
C PHE A 623 5.17 -0.78 -19.44
N GLY A 624 6.22 -0.03 -19.10
CA GLY A 624 7.28 -0.48 -18.19
C GLY A 624 8.38 -1.29 -18.86
N LEU A 625 8.39 -1.36 -20.20
CA LEU A 625 9.41 -2.08 -20.96
C LEU A 625 10.60 -1.20 -21.25
N TYR A 626 11.79 -1.76 -21.08
CA TYR A 626 13.05 -1.09 -21.33
C TYR A 626 13.65 -1.55 -22.65
N ASP A 627 14.47 -0.68 -23.25
CA ASP A 627 15.30 -0.99 -24.42
C ASP A 627 14.49 -1.50 -25.63
N THR A 628 13.20 -1.16 -25.75
CA THR A 628 12.40 -1.46 -26.96
C THR A 628 12.79 -0.56 -28.14
N ALA A 629 13.65 0.43 -27.91
CA ALA A 629 14.31 1.22 -28.94
C ALA A 629 15.80 1.26 -28.63
N GLY A 630 16.63 0.73 -29.53
CA GLY A 630 18.08 0.68 -29.39
C GLY A 630 18.60 -0.52 -28.58
N ASN A 631 19.84 -0.41 -28.13
CA ASN A 631 20.64 -1.44 -27.45
C ASN A 631 20.88 -2.70 -28.31
N VAL A 632 19.88 -3.55 -28.52
CA VAL A 632 19.96 -4.70 -29.44
C VAL A 632 18.68 -4.84 -30.24
N ARG A 633 18.80 -5.31 -31.48
CA ARG A 633 17.65 -5.81 -32.24
C ARG A 633 17.16 -7.08 -31.58
N GLU A 634 15.88 -7.36 -31.70
CA GLU A 634 15.28 -8.48 -30.99
C GLU A 634 14.55 -9.43 -31.93
N TRP A 635 14.88 -10.72 -31.83
CA TRP A 635 14.19 -11.79 -32.54
C TRP A 635 12.69 -11.85 -32.18
N THR A 636 11.86 -12.08 -33.20
CA THR A 636 10.43 -12.40 -33.07
C THR A 636 10.16 -13.76 -33.70
N ALA A 637 8.97 -14.33 -33.47
CA ALA A 637 8.62 -15.65 -33.98
C ALA A 637 8.35 -15.67 -35.50
N ASP A 638 7.94 -14.54 -36.08
CA ASP A 638 7.39 -14.43 -37.42
C ASP A 638 8.41 -14.69 -38.54
N CYS A 639 7.92 -15.32 -39.61
CA CYS A 639 8.65 -15.41 -40.87
C CYS A 639 8.66 -14.05 -41.57
N TRP A 640 9.70 -13.79 -42.35
CA TRP A 640 9.78 -12.53 -43.06
C TRP A 640 8.73 -12.42 -44.18
N HIS A 641 8.10 -11.25 -44.26
CA HIS A 641 7.25 -10.82 -45.38
C HIS A 641 7.67 -9.41 -45.82
N ASP A 642 7.69 -9.16 -47.13
CA ASP A 642 8.19 -7.88 -47.67
C ASP A 642 7.26 -6.68 -47.43
N ASN A 643 6.05 -6.89 -46.90
CA ASN A 643 5.06 -5.89 -46.54
C ASN A 643 3.98 -6.52 -45.63
N TYR A 644 2.98 -5.75 -45.22
CA TYR A 644 1.83 -6.19 -44.41
C TYR A 644 0.57 -6.52 -45.21
N GLN A 645 0.67 -6.73 -46.53
CA GLN A 645 -0.50 -7.16 -47.29
C GLN A 645 -0.93 -8.56 -46.83
N ASN A 646 -2.16 -8.65 -46.32
CA ASN A 646 -2.72 -9.86 -45.72
C ASN A 646 -2.06 -10.30 -44.40
N ALA A 647 -1.40 -9.38 -43.69
CA ALA A 647 -0.89 -9.66 -42.35
C ALA A 647 -2.03 -10.06 -41.38
N PRO A 648 -1.78 -10.97 -40.42
CA PRO A 648 -2.75 -11.33 -39.40
C PRO A 648 -3.17 -10.12 -38.55
N SER A 649 -4.46 -10.01 -38.24
CA SER A 649 -5.04 -8.89 -37.49
C SER A 649 -5.34 -9.21 -36.03
N ASP A 650 -4.94 -10.38 -35.53
CA ASP A 650 -5.29 -10.91 -34.20
C ASP A 650 -4.07 -11.13 -33.28
N GLY A 651 -2.89 -10.67 -33.72
CA GLY A 651 -1.64 -10.81 -32.99
C GLY A 651 -0.96 -12.18 -33.14
N SER A 652 -1.51 -13.08 -33.95
CA SER A 652 -0.90 -14.38 -34.26
C SER A 652 0.42 -14.24 -35.03
N ILE A 653 1.24 -15.29 -34.96
CA ILE A 653 2.54 -15.35 -35.64
C ILE A 653 2.32 -15.58 -37.14
N TRP A 654 2.93 -14.75 -37.99
CA TRP A 654 2.82 -14.84 -39.43
C TRP A 654 3.83 -15.84 -40.03
N MET A 655 3.34 -16.96 -40.56
CA MET A 655 4.15 -18.16 -40.83
C MET A 655 4.25 -18.51 -42.33
N LYS A 656 4.90 -19.63 -42.65
CA LYS A 656 5.17 -20.07 -44.02
C LYS A 656 3.90 -20.32 -44.82
N GLU A 657 2.89 -20.84 -44.12
CA GLU A 657 1.58 -21.17 -44.66
C GLU A 657 0.89 -19.94 -45.27
N ASP A 658 1.31 -18.75 -44.84
CA ASP A 658 0.84 -17.45 -45.31
C ASP A 658 1.79 -16.77 -46.32
N LEU A 659 2.65 -17.56 -46.98
CA LEU A 659 3.63 -17.15 -48.00
C LEU A 659 4.89 -16.45 -47.45
N GLY A 660 5.21 -16.64 -46.17
CA GLY A 660 6.41 -16.09 -45.54
C GLY A 660 7.71 -16.81 -45.89
N ASP A 661 8.81 -16.05 -45.99
CA ASP A 661 10.16 -16.62 -46.08
C ASP A 661 10.70 -16.90 -44.68
N CYS A 662 10.52 -18.13 -44.19
CA CYS A 662 11.02 -18.56 -42.89
C CYS A 662 12.53 -18.89 -42.86
N GLY A 663 13.24 -18.76 -43.99
CA GLY A 663 14.70 -18.70 -43.99
C GLY A 663 15.22 -17.42 -43.34
N GLN A 664 14.35 -16.41 -43.23
CA GLN A 664 14.58 -15.16 -42.53
C GLN A 664 13.53 -14.95 -41.45
N ARG A 665 13.94 -14.41 -40.30
CA ARG A 665 13.02 -14.07 -39.22
C ARG A 665 13.02 -12.58 -38.98
N VAL A 666 11.86 -12.07 -38.60
CA VAL A 666 11.65 -10.67 -38.29
C VAL A 666 12.43 -10.30 -37.02
N VAL A 667 13.06 -9.13 -37.05
CA VAL A 667 13.69 -8.49 -35.89
C VAL A 667 13.22 -7.05 -35.73
N ARG A 668 13.13 -6.57 -34.48
CA ARG A 668 12.57 -5.24 -34.15
C ARG A 668 13.48 -4.43 -33.22
N GLY A 669 13.19 -3.14 -33.07
CA GLY A 669 13.77 -2.25 -32.04
C GLY A 669 15.01 -1.44 -32.40
N GLY A 670 15.74 -1.81 -33.47
CA GLY A 670 17.06 -1.21 -33.73
C GLY A 670 18.10 -1.65 -32.71
N SER A 671 19.32 -1.10 -32.74
CA SER A 671 20.41 -1.51 -31.84
C SER A 671 21.35 -0.35 -31.55
N TRP A 672 22.37 -0.60 -30.72
CA TRP A 672 23.45 0.34 -30.42
C TRP A 672 24.16 0.91 -31.66
N ASN A 673 24.13 0.20 -32.80
CA ASN A 673 24.79 0.60 -34.04
C ASN A 673 23.82 1.02 -35.16
N ASN A 674 22.56 1.29 -34.82
CA ASN A 674 21.57 1.70 -35.81
C ASN A 674 21.16 3.15 -35.58
N GLY A 675 20.87 3.86 -36.68
CA GLY A 675 20.46 5.25 -36.63
C GLY A 675 19.00 5.45 -36.16
N PRO A 676 18.60 6.68 -35.86
CA PRO A 676 17.26 7.04 -35.37
C PRO A 676 16.09 6.47 -36.19
N GLN A 677 16.28 6.32 -37.51
CA GLN A 677 15.25 5.80 -38.40
C GLN A 677 14.88 4.34 -38.13
N GLU A 678 15.85 3.57 -37.63
CA GLU A 678 15.67 2.14 -37.37
C GLU A 678 15.15 1.86 -35.95
N LEU A 679 15.14 2.88 -35.08
CA LEU A 679 14.62 2.82 -33.71
C LEU A 679 13.11 3.12 -33.62
N ARG A 680 12.49 3.56 -34.71
CA ARG A 680 11.04 3.82 -34.75
C ARG A 680 10.28 2.55 -34.37
N SER A 681 9.17 2.68 -33.66
CA SER A 681 8.38 1.51 -33.24
C SER A 681 7.94 0.65 -34.43
N ALA A 682 7.67 1.25 -35.59
CA ALA A 682 7.30 0.54 -36.82
C ALA A 682 8.46 -0.12 -37.56
N SER A 683 9.73 0.24 -37.28
CA SER A 683 10.89 -0.19 -38.06
C SER A 683 11.15 -1.69 -37.95
N ARG A 684 11.17 -2.40 -39.08
CA ARG A 684 11.31 -3.85 -39.15
C ARG A 684 12.58 -4.22 -39.88
N GLY A 685 13.29 -5.22 -39.36
CA GLY A 685 14.42 -5.84 -40.05
C GLY A 685 14.25 -7.33 -40.21
N ARG A 686 15.20 -7.96 -40.88
CA ARG A 686 15.25 -9.42 -41.05
C ARG A 686 16.68 -9.92 -40.97
N TYR A 687 16.84 -11.11 -40.42
CA TYR A 687 18.10 -11.85 -40.45
C TYR A 687 17.84 -13.31 -40.78
N TYR A 688 18.83 -13.96 -41.40
CA TYR A 688 18.75 -15.39 -41.70
C TYR A 688 18.76 -16.22 -40.41
N THR A 689 18.05 -17.34 -40.41
CA THR A 689 17.95 -18.24 -39.24
C THR A 689 19.21 -19.06 -38.99
N SER A 690 20.04 -19.30 -40.01
CA SER A 690 21.30 -20.05 -39.92
C SER A 690 22.26 -19.41 -38.93
N ASP A 691 23.19 -20.20 -38.36
CA ASP A 691 24.19 -19.93 -37.28
C ASP A 691 25.05 -18.66 -37.41
N VAL A 692 24.44 -17.50 -37.65
CA VAL A 692 25.14 -16.24 -37.82
C VAL A 692 25.10 -15.48 -36.49
N THR A 693 26.29 -15.25 -35.95
CA THR A 693 26.48 -14.50 -34.72
C THR A 693 26.56 -13.00 -35.02
N TYR A 694 25.51 -12.27 -34.67
CA TYR A 694 25.48 -10.80 -34.79
C TYR A 694 25.65 -10.14 -33.42
N THR A 695 26.55 -9.17 -33.33
CA THR A 695 26.85 -8.43 -32.09
C THR A 695 25.80 -7.40 -31.70
N LEU A 696 24.82 -7.19 -32.58
CA LEU A 696 23.73 -6.23 -32.42
C LEU A 696 22.38 -6.90 -32.17
N LEU A 697 22.33 -8.24 -32.11
CA LEU A 697 21.11 -9.03 -32.13
C LEU A 697 21.00 -9.89 -30.87
N GLY A 698 19.89 -9.73 -30.17
CA GLY A 698 19.48 -10.52 -29.01
C GLY A 698 18.00 -10.89 -29.14
N PHE A 699 17.32 -11.05 -28.00
CA PHE A 699 15.89 -11.34 -27.97
C PHE A 699 15.29 -11.00 -26.60
N ARG A 700 13.96 -10.87 -26.56
CA ARG A 700 13.19 -10.86 -25.32
C ARG A 700 12.13 -11.95 -25.34
N LEU A 701 11.62 -12.26 -24.15
CA LEU A 701 10.67 -13.34 -23.95
C LEU A 701 9.23 -12.83 -24.01
N ALA A 702 8.33 -13.67 -24.48
CA ALA A 702 6.90 -13.60 -24.21
C ALA A 702 6.47 -14.81 -23.37
N ARG A 703 5.46 -14.63 -22.52
CA ARG A 703 4.87 -15.68 -21.68
C ARG A 703 3.35 -15.52 -21.63
N GLU A 704 2.62 -16.61 -21.85
CA GLU A 704 1.16 -16.62 -21.73
C GLU A 704 0.73 -16.43 -20.27
N LEU A 705 -0.35 -15.69 -20.01
CA LEU A 705 -0.78 -15.32 -18.65
C LEU A 705 -1.69 -16.34 -17.96
#